data_AF-A0A9P1DAQ7-F1
#
_entry.id   AF-A0A9P1DAQ7-F1
#
_cell.length_a   1.000
_cell.length_b   1.000
_cell.length_c   1.000
_cell.angle_alpha   90.00
_cell.angle_beta   90.00
_cell.angle_gamma   90.00
#
_symmetry.space_group_name_H-M   'P 1'
#
loop_
_entity.id
_entity.type
_entity.pdbx_description
1 polymer ?
#
loop_
_entity_poly.entity_id
_entity_poly.type
_entity_poly.pdbx_seq_one_letter_code
_entity_poly.pdbx_strand_id
1 'polypeptide(L)'
;MSLLSLGLMATSSGFATQLLARVVLGAATSAAWFFERRRTHWHGSFLTADTTLPQGSLGNLAGPPCMGALFDAASAEGLPEPQFWAVLPPLLLFVIIYKMLHDVVSKTEPLLEKDKQDDLLAKACGGLYLFKNGRVLVLTFELICIFAANNAFVTAAAIELQRNGFSSAWIGMITMPSGLMQCLLSQWAGRVAGSVKNRERILLYTPTLLGSSLLFIAFIAKSMAFLATLDSSVSTLLVPILSTLVVSSAALGAADAPAMSMMADLAAAQGVGYGQALTASEMAINAGLAMGPSLAALALSANWNYFEISLVGAVCALLAALCSVARTGNDAELWELHEQAAADESVFVGAGRSEMARLPGRGSCNLLETAERVIQLTYNSRALLEVVFDDETGFGDGVTQSFYTDVAAELCSDSEGSLGLWVEHLPQSRVMHQGKTFLHSPRGLFPRPHVPGSPNSLAACKRFRFLGRLMAKALRDGFIVPVALCPHFFEAVLGADLPLEALPSPGDGWSGEFLGAAARFARDRRAAGAAGAAGAAEPGWAAKYVQAKGAAGEMSFDEYSQHCFFLETGASGMEICEGGAERALSIANLDDFVECAAQWWLRDGIIPQSALAPTRRADVELPEPPELAMSDESDVNGLEAMSFVNVASVTMSDSNSGAVGEPSFDSFKSYVSERIRVTDKEILRGITLRESLRRGGSLWRKNPEQLTRGAREELYQKSRLIQHLDIFVSHTWASGGWSKALSLLMQSGCGVALIFWFFGIVLAALLCHADILPMPLRYAPGTERFSEACPLGPWVMILGTFGTLVGLMLSPYCPRCNPMDMCFIDAACVQQTDETMMKRGIHGIGGFLLVSKELRIIWSPVYLTRLWCVFEIATYKKLNPDGAVVLAPIFLETVVVLFYASNLLGAVAYLFIRGSGAGSYVAIPALLLCCLPYLITIHYLRKNYVQKHRLFAQFENFDLDLVECSNESDRNFVHTAITQLYGSNEGFTSYVKGALREELLRPIAGSVGPERYALLIESPILSMLLEFCIALWKGGALPDVILLYAVSLVLGLLFHHRTAISLAILLSDHFAEPACSSICVDLLQTFLIFLVFLLHVALGTALCQGAFFTNQWLLLPGISILFAVAHFAVIWLQRKSNSRRLTSTAS
;
A
#
# COMPACT_ATOMS: atom_id res chain seq x y z
N MET A 1 17.72 -24.81 -10.10
CA MET A 1 18.62 -23.64 -10.00
C MET A 1 17.90 -22.31 -10.29
N SER A 2 17.19 -22.10 -11.39
CA SER A 2 16.45 -20.82 -11.60
C SER A 2 15.39 -20.53 -10.51
N LEU A 3 14.65 -21.55 -10.07
CA LEU A 3 13.77 -21.46 -8.89
C LEU A 3 14.53 -21.17 -7.57
N LEU A 4 15.79 -21.61 -7.46
CA LEU A 4 16.64 -21.33 -6.30
C LEU A 4 17.15 -19.88 -6.33
N SER A 5 17.53 -19.37 -7.50
CA SER A 5 17.87 -17.96 -7.75
C SER A 5 16.70 -17.04 -7.41
N LEU A 6 15.51 -17.31 -7.95
CA LEU A 6 14.28 -16.58 -7.63
C LEU A 6 13.93 -16.68 -6.14
N GLY A 7 14.08 -17.86 -5.52
CA GLY A 7 13.90 -18.05 -4.08
C GLY A 7 14.91 -17.27 -3.22
N LEU A 8 16.17 -17.17 -3.64
CA LEU A 8 17.22 -16.40 -2.97
C LEU A 8 16.96 -14.89 -3.04
N MET A 9 16.46 -14.39 -4.18
CA MET A 9 16.01 -12.99 -4.32
C MET A 9 14.75 -12.71 -3.51
N ALA A 10 13.77 -13.63 -3.51
CA ALA A 10 12.52 -13.51 -2.76
C ALA A 10 12.70 -13.52 -1.23
N THR A 11 13.85 -14.01 -0.73
CA THR A 11 14.12 -14.19 0.71
C THR A 11 15.17 -13.23 1.28
N SER A 12 15.86 -12.42 0.45
CA SER A 12 16.92 -11.53 0.91
C SER A 12 17.03 -10.24 0.10
N SER A 13 17.06 -9.11 0.80
CA SER A 13 17.39 -7.79 0.25
C SER A 13 18.90 -7.51 0.19
N GLY A 14 19.75 -8.45 0.59
CA GLY A 14 21.21 -8.24 0.59
C GLY A 14 21.79 -8.28 -0.83
N PHE A 15 22.56 -7.26 -1.22
CA PHE A 15 23.25 -7.19 -2.51
C PHE A 15 24.08 -8.45 -2.82
N ALA A 16 24.75 -9.01 -1.81
CA ALA A 16 25.50 -10.26 -1.95
C ALA A 16 24.61 -11.47 -2.31
N THR A 17 23.38 -11.54 -1.77
CA THR A 17 22.42 -12.61 -2.09
C THR A 17 21.81 -12.40 -3.48
N GLN A 18 21.55 -11.16 -3.88
CA GLN A 18 21.08 -10.81 -5.23
C GLN A 18 22.15 -11.12 -6.30
N LEU A 19 23.42 -10.83 -6.01
CA LEU A 19 24.56 -11.18 -6.86
C LEU A 19 24.74 -12.71 -6.95
N LEU A 20 24.64 -13.43 -5.82
CA LEU A 20 24.67 -14.89 -5.80
C LEU A 20 23.51 -15.49 -6.64
N ALA A 21 22.31 -14.93 -6.55
CA ALA A 21 21.16 -15.39 -7.32
C ALA A 21 21.33 -15.15 -8.84
N ARG A 22 21.91 -14.04 -9.28
CA ARG A 22 22.31 -13.82 -10.69
C ARG A 22 23.24 -14.93 -11.18
N VAL A 23 24.29 -15.24 -10.39
CA VAL A 23 25.27 -16.30 -10.72
C VAL A 23 24.66 -17.69 -10.72
N VAL A 24 23.79 -18.01 -9.75
CA VAL A 24 23.02 -19.27 -9.73
C VAL A 24 22.11 -19.39 -10.96
N LEU A 25 21.59 -18.27 -11.50
CA LEU A 25 20.80 -18.26 -12.73
C LEU A 25 21.66 -18.47 -13.99
N GLY A 26 22.81 -17.82 -14.12
CA GLY A 26 23.76 -18.05 -15.23
C GLY A 26 24.37 -19.46 -15.23
N ALA A 27 24.60 -20.02 -14.03
CA ALA A 27 24.95 -21.44 -13.88
C ALA A 27 23.75 -22.36 -14.20
N ALA A 28 22.51 -21.94 -13.89
CA ALA A 28 21.31 -22.72 -14.22
C ALA A 28 21.09 -22.85 -15.73
N THR A 29 21.22 -21.76 -16.48
CA THR A 29 21.05 -21.77 -17.95
C THR A 29 22.11 -22.63 -18.62
N SER A 30 23.37 -22.53 -18.16
CA SER A 30 24.48 -23.37 -18.62
C SER A 30 24.31 -24.86 -18.26
N ALA A 31 23.80 -25.17 -17.07
CA ALA A 31 23.61 -26.54 -16.60
C ALA A 31 22.33 -27.20 -17.16
N ALA A 32 21.28 -26.44 -17.47
CA ALA A 32 20.09 -26.97 -18.13
C ALA A 32 20.43 -27.56 -19.50
N TRP A 33 21.22 -26.82 -20.28
CA TRP A 33 21.73 -27.23 -21.58
C TRP A 33 22.56 -28.54 -21.50
N PHE A 34 23.31 -28.72 -20.41
CA PHE A 34 24.07 -29.95 -20.14
C PHE A 34 23.17 -31.19 -19.87
N PHE A 35 22.00 -31.02 -19.25
CA PHE A 35 21.06 -32.13 -19.02
C PHE A 35 20.25 -32.51 -20.26
N GLU A 36 20.00 -31.58 -21.18
CA GLU A 36 19.47 -31.85 -22.52
C GLU A 36 20.40 -32.85 -23.26
N ARG A 37 21.71 -32.56 -23.23
CA ARG A 37 22.77 -33.31 -23.93
C ARG A 37 22.97 -34.76 -23.46
N ARG A 38 22.47 -35.16 -22.27
CA ARG A 38 22.52 -36.56 -21.80
C ARG A 38 21.24 -37.36 -22.08
N ARG A 39 20.19 -36.77 -22.67
CA ARG A 39 18.89 -37.45 -22.92
C ARG A 39 18.66 -37.90 -24.36
N THR A 40 19.49 -37.49 -25.31
CA THR A 40 19.33 -37.79 -26.74
C THR A 40 20.18 -38.98 -27.21
N HIS A 41 19.65 -40.19 -27.10
CA HIS A 41 20.09 -41.32 -27.96
C HIS A 41 19.55 -41.16 -29.39
N TRP A 42 19.86 -40.04 -30.04
CA TRP A 42 19.66 -39.86 -31.47
C TRP A 42 20.77 -40.61 -32.21
N HIS A 43 20.41 -41.41 -33.21
CA HIS A 43 21.38 -42.15 -34.01
C HIS A 43 22.13 -41.21 -34.96
N GLY A 44 23.47 -41.14 -34.81
CA GLY A 44 24.37 -40.68 -35.86
C GLY A 44 24.68 -39.18 -35.90
N SER A 45 25.90 -38.82 -35.49
CA SER A 45 26.68 -37.69 -36.03
C SER A 45 26.18 -36.25 -35.84
N PHE A 46 25.06 -36.01 -35.15
CA PHE A 46 24.56 -34.67 -34.83
C PHE A 46 24.48 -34.45 -33.31
N LEU A 47 24.75 -33.22 -32.85
CA LEU A 47 24.75 -32.74 -31.44
C LEU A 47 26.00 -33.08 -30.59
N THR A 48 27.20 -32.76 -31.09
CA THR A 48 28.38 -32.52 -30.24
C THR A 48 28.58 -31.02 -30.06
N ALA A 49 28.20 -30.49 -28.88
CA ALA A 49 28.17 -29.04 -28.53
C ALA A 49 27.08 -28.26 -29.33
N ASP A 50 26.82 -26.95 -29.21
CA ASP A 50 27.48 -25.83 -28.50
C ASP A 50 26.47 -24.87 -27.84
N THR A 51 26.83 -24.21 -26.72
CA THR A 51 26.53 -22.80 -26.34
C THR A 51 26.63 -22.53 -24.83
N THR A 52 27.48 -21.57 -24.43
CA THR A 52 27.56 -21.05 -23.05
C THR A 52 27.40 -19.52 -23.06
N LEU A 53 26.30 -19.02 -22.49
CA LEU A 53 25.98 -17.58 -22.41
C LEU A 53 26.71 -16.90 -21.23
N PRO A 54 27.53 -15.86 -21.45
CA PRO A 54 28.15 -15.09 -20.36
C PRO A 54 27.21 -13.99 -19.83
N GLN A 55 27.43 -13.60 -18.58
CA GLN A 55 26.76 -12.46 -17.93
C GLN A 55 27.77 -11.38 -17.51
N GLY A 56 27.53 -10.14 -17.92
CA GLY A 56 28.20 -8.92 -17.44
C GLY A 56 28.97 -8.17 -18.53
N SER A 57 28.94 -6.85 -18.54
CA SER A 57 29.34 -6.02 -19.69
C SER A 57 30.79 -6.19 -20.16
N LEU A 58 31.73 -6.52 -19.26
CA LEU A 58 33.11 -6.92 -19.62
C LEU A 58 33.21 -8.39 -20.05
N GLY A 59 32.41 -9.26 -19.43
CA GLY A 59 32.27 -10.67 -19.80
C GLY A 59 31.63 -10.86 -21.18
N ASN A 60 30.73 -9.96 -21.61
CA ASN A 60 30.10 -10.00 -22.94
C ASN A 60 31.08 -9.69 -24.07
N LEU A 61 32.19 -9.00 -23.78
CA LEU A 61 33.17 -8.57 -24.78
C LEU A 61 34.26 -9.63 -25.00
N ALA A 62 34.87 -10.14 -23.92
CA ALA A 62 35.95 -11.13 -24.00
C ALA A 62 35.49 -12.57 -23.75
N GLY A 63 34.40 -12.78 -23.01
CA GLY A 63 33.92 -14.09 -22.60
C GLY A 63 33.54 -15.00 -23.77
N PRO A 64 32.59 -14.66 -24.66
CA PRO A 64 32.16 -15.58 -25.71
C PRO A 64 33.30 -16.07 -26.63
N PRO A 65 34.22 -15.19 -27.12
CA PRO A 65 35.38 -15.63 -27.90
C PRO A 65 36.35 -16.51 -27.11
N CYS A 66 36.67 -16.17 -25.85
CA CYS A 66 37.56 -16.99 -25.03
C CYS A 66 36.95 -18.35 -24.65
N MET A 67 35.65 -18.40 -24.36
CA MET A 67 34.90 -19.63 -24.11
C MET A 67 34.94 -20.55 -25.33
N GLY A 68 34.66 -20.01 -26.52
CA GLY A 68 34.73 -20.75 -27.78
C GLY A 68 36.14 -21.26 -28.08
N ALA A 69 37.17 -20.41 -27.95
CA ALA A 69 38.55 -20.81 -28.19
C ALA A 69 39.07 -21.86 -27.19
N LEU A 70 38.69 -21.76 -25.91
CA LEU A 70 39.02 -22.77 -24.89
C LEU A 70 38.26 -24.07 -25.10
N PHE A 71 37.01 -24.00 -25.56
CA PHE A 71 36.23 -25.18 -25.93
C PHE A 71 36.85 -25.90 -27.13
N ASP A 72 37.26 -25.16 -28.16
CA ASP A 72 37.91 -25.68 -29.36
C ASP A 72 39.27 -26.33 -29.00
N ALA A 73 40.07 -25.66 -28.15
CA ALA A 73 41.32 -26.20 -27.65
C ALA A 73 41.12 -27.48 -26.80
N ALA A 74 40.19 -27.47 -25.83
CA ALA A 74 39.90 -28.64 -25.00
C ALA A 74 39.33 -29.82 -25.81
N SER A 75 38.60 -29.54 -26.88
CA SER A 75 38.08 -30.55 -27.81
C SER A 75 39.19 -31.12 -28.71
N ALA A 76 40.12 -30.28 -29.18
CA ALA A 76 41.28 -30.69 -29.97
C ALA A 76 42.27 -31.55 -29.16
N GLU A 77 42.46 -31.24 -27.87
CA GLU A 77 43.26 -32.02 -26.92
C GLU A 77 42.54 -33.30 -26.41
N GLY A 78 41.31 -33.57 -26.86
CA GLY A 78 40.56 -34.77 -26.50
C GLY A 78 40.18 -34.86 -25.02
N LEU A 79 40.13 -33.73 -24.30
CA LEU A 79 39.82 -33.71 -22.87
C LEU A 79 38.39 -34.22 -22.60
N PRO A 80 38.17 -34.99 -21.51
CA PRO A 80 36.83 -35.33 -21.09
C PRO A 80 36.07 -34.06 -20.68
N GLU A 81 34.85 -33.91 -21.21
CA GLU A 81 33.94 -32.78 -20.98
C GLU A 81 34.56 -31.39 -21.27
N PRO A 82 34.93 -31.06 -22.54
CA PRO A 82 35.58 -29.80 -22.90
C PRO A 82 34.80 -28.54 -22.49
N GLN A 83 33.47 -28.64 -22.39
CA GLN A 83 32.60 -27.60 -21.83
C GLN A 83 32.90 -27.23 -20.36
N PHE A 84 33.38 -28.17 -19.53
CA PHE A 84 33.76 -27.90 -18.13
C PHE A 84 34.99 -27.00 -18.07
N TRP A 85 35.97 -27.29 -18.92
CA TRP A 85 37.21 -26.52 -19.05
C TRP A 85 36.97 -25.10 -19.57
N ALA A 86 36.04 -24.94 -20.51
CA ALA A 86 35.61 -23.62 -20.98
C ALA A 86 35.00 -22.76 -19.84
N VAL A 87 34.17 -23.33 -18.95
CA VAL A 87 33.47 -22.61 -17.86
C VAL A 87 34.40 -22.21 -16.69
N LEU A 88 35.59 -22.81 -16.58
CA LEU A 88 36.48 -22.61 -15.43
C LEU A 88 37.01 -21.17 -15.27
N PRO A 89 37.45 -20.45 -16.33
CA PRO A 89 37.97 -19.08 -16.19
C PRO A 89 36.93 -18.02 -15.78
N PRO A 90 35.67 -18.01 -16.30
CA PRO A 90 34.61 -17.18 -15.73
C PRO A 90 34.35 -17.43 -14.24
N LEU A 91 34.47 -18.68 -13.79
CA LEU A 91 34.26 -19.09 -12.40
C LEU A 91 35.41 -18.58 -11.50
N LEU A 92 36.65 -18.61 -12.00
CA LEU A 92 37.83 -17.98 -11.37
C LEU A 92 37.71 -16.45 -11.33
N LEU A 93 37.32 -15.82 -12.43
CA LEU A 93 37.10 -14.37 -12.52
C LEU A 93 35.99 -13.94 -11.56
N PHE A 94 34.93 -14.73 -11.41
CA PHE A 94 33.89 -14.53 -10.41
C PHE A 94 34.43 -14.61 -8.99
N VAL A 95 35.25 -15.60 -8.63
CA VAL A 95 35.84 -15.68 -7.28
C VAL A 95 36.71 -14.44 -6.98
N ILE A 96 37.45 -13.94 -7.98
CA ILE A 96 38.24 -12.71 -7.86
C ILE A 96 37.33 -11.49 -7.65
N ILE A 97 36.33 -11.28 -8.52
CA ILE A 97 35.40 -10.15 -8.46
C ILE A 97 34.56 -10.18 -7.17
N TYR A 98 34.06 -11.35 -6.77
CA TYR A 98 33.33 -11.55 -5.52
C TYR A 98 34.21 -11.16 -4.33
N LYS A 99 35.47 -11.62 -4.28
CA LYS A 99 36.40 -11.28 -3.20
C LYS A 99 36.75 -9.79 -3.18
N MET A 100 36.87 -9.14 -4.34
CA MET A 100 37.09 -7.69 -4.43
C MET A 100 35.88 -6.86 -3.98
N LEU A 101 34.65 -7.33 -4.24
CA LEU A 101 33.42 -6.62 -3.86
C LEU A 101 32.96 -6.92 -2.43
N HIS A 102 33.21 -8.13 -1.92
CA HIS A 102 32.80 -8.57 -0.59
C HIS A 102 33.32 -7.63 0.50
N ASP A 103 34.61 -7.28 0.46
CA ASP A 103 35.26 -6.45 1.48
C ASP A 103 34.89 -4.95 1.39
N VAL A 104 34.27 -4.54 0.26
CA VAL A 104 33.71 -3.20 0.05
C VAL A 104 32.26 -3.14 0.54
N VAL A 105 31.45 -4.16 0.24
CA VAL A 105 30.00 -4.20 0.52
C VAL A 105 29.69 -4.72 1.93
N SER A 106 30.58 -5.47 2.58
CA SER A 106 30.39 -5.91 3.98
C SER A 106 30.38 -4.78 5.01
N LYS A 107 30.54 -3.52 4.56
CA LYS A 107 30.50 -2.30 5.38
C LYS A 107 29.23 -1.45 5.17
N THR A 108 28.34 -1.82 4.24
CA THR A 108 27.07 -1.11 4.00
C THR A 108 25.91 -1.75 4.76
N GLU A 109 25.05 -0.91 5.32
CA GLU A 109 23.84 -1.32 6.04
C GLU A 109 22.84 -2.11 5.16
N PRO A 110 21.93 -2.91 5.75
CA PRO A 110 20.92 -3.65 5.00
C PRO A 110 20.01 -2.71 4.18
N LEU A 111 19.82 -3.03 2.89
CA LEU A 111 19.00 -2.29 1.91
C LEU A 111 17.49 -2.17 2.24
N LEU A 112 17.05 -2.65 3.40
CA LEU A 112 15.70 -2.50 3.93
C LEU A 112 15.77 -2.26 5.44
N GLU A 113 15.11 -1.18 5.91
CA GLU A 113 14.75 -1.06 7.31
C GLU A 113 13.73 -2.14 7.72
N LYS A 114 13.79 -2.52 8.99
CA LYS A 114 13.16 -3.72 9.52
C LYS A 114 11.74 -3.46 10.03
N ASP A 115 10.87 -2.99 9.14
CA ASP A 115 9.52 -2.59 9.53
C ASP A 115 8.54 -3.78 9.68
N LYS A 116 7.48 -3.58 10.46
CA LYS A 116 6.65 -4.64 11.06
C LYS A 116 5.61 -5.27 10.11
N GLN A 117 5.27 -6.53 10.41
CA GLN A 117 4.19 -7.36 9.85
C GLN A 117 4.35 -7.87 8.40
N ASP A 118 4.99 -9.04 8.30
CA ASP A 118 4.43 -10.27 7.70
C ASP A 118 3.45 -10.15 6.51
N ASP A 119 4.01 -9.98 5.31
CA ASP A 119 3.53 -10.74 4.17
C ASP A 119 4.72 -11.31 3.36
N LEU A 120 4.88 -12.63 3.44
CA LEU A 120 5.97 -13.36 2.78
C LEU A 120 5.81 -13.32 1.24
N LEU A 121 4.57 -13.24 0.75
CA LEU A 121 4.24 -13.13 -0.67
C LEU A 121 4.55 -11.72 -1.20
N ALA A 122 4.26 -10.67 -0.41
CA ALA A 122 4.64 -9.30 -0.78
C ALA A 122 6.16 -9.14 -0.87
N LYS A 123 6.92 -9.76 0.05
CA LYS A 123 8.41 -9.78 -0.01
C LYS A 123 8.92 -10.58 -1.21
N ALA A 124 8.29 -11.73 -1.52
CA ALA A 124 8.67 -12.57 -2.67
C ALA A 124 8.42 -11.93 -4.04
N CYS A 125 7.62 -10.87 -4.12
CA CYS A 125 7.35 -10.09 -5.34
C CYS A 125 7.97 -8.68 -5.31
N GLY A 126 9.15 -8.50 -4.71
CA GLY A 126 9.89 -7.23 -4.74
C GLY A 126 9.40 -6.17 -3.75
N GLY A 127 8.60 -6.56 -2.75
CA GLY A 127 7.94 -5.64 -1.83
C GLY A 127 6.71 -4.96 -2.45
N LEU A 128 5.96 -4.20 -1.64
CA LEU A 128 4.77 -3.47 -2.11
C LEU A 128 5.07 -2.49 -3.26
N TYR A 129 6.33 -2.11 -3.46
CA TYR A 129 6.77 -1.11 -4.42
C TYR A 129 6.31 -1.36 -5.87
N LEU A 130 6.45 -2.59 -6.40
CA LEU A 130 5.95 -2.95 -7.75
C LEU A 130 4.45 -2.67 -7.92
N PHE A 131 3.69 -2.67 -6.83
CA PHE A 131 2.23 -2.55 -6.83
C PHE A 131 1.72 -1.24 -6.21
N LYS A 132 2.61 -0.38 -5.70
CA LYS A 132 2.27 1.01 -5.30
C LYS A 132 2.14 1.94 -6.50
N ASN A 133 2.80 1.66 -7.62
CA ASN A 133 2.81 2.54 -8.79
C ASN A 133 2.72 1.78 -10.12
N GLY A 134 1.63 1.97 -10.86
CA GLY A 134 1.46 1.34 -12.18
C GLY A 134 2.47 1.81 -13.23
N ARG A 135 3.12 2.99 -13.08
CA ARG A 135 4.23 3.39 -13.95
C ARG A 135 5.45 2.46 -13.75
N VAL A 136 5.75 2.11 -12.49
CA VAL A 136 6.81 1.14 -12.14
C VAL A 136 6.48 -0.24 -12.70
N LEU A 137 5.22 -0.67 -12.62
CA LEU A 137 4.80 -1.95 -13.18
C LEU A 137 4.97 -2.00 -14.71
N VAL A 138 4.59 -0.94 -15.44
CA VAL A 138 4.83 -0.85 -16.90
C VAL A 138 6.32 -0.91 -17.21
N LEU A 139 7.17 -0.18 -16.48
CA LEU A 139 8.64 -0.21 -16.64
C LEU A 139 9.23 -1.60 -16.34
N THR A 140 8.67 -2.31 -15.36
CA THR A 140 9.06 -3.69 -14.99
C THR A 140 8.73 -4.66 -16.13
N PHE A 141 7.53 -4.55 -16.71
CA PHE A 141 7.13 -5.36 -17.86
C PHE A 141 7.96 -5.04 -19.11
N GLU A 142 8.27 -3.77 -19.35
CA GLU A 142 9.12 -3.29 -20.43
C GLU A 142 10.54 -3.87 -20.34
N LEU A 143 11.16 -3.81 -19.15
CA LEU A 143 12.45 -4.48 -18.88
C LEU A 143 12.39 -5.98 -19.12
N ILE A 144 11.39 -6.70 -18.59
CA ILE A 144 11.22 -8.15 -18.82
C ILE A 144 11.17 -8.45 -20.32
N CYS A 145 10.39 -7.68 -21.09
CA CYS A 145 10.24 -7.88 -22.53
C CYS A 145 11.55 -7.65 -23.30
N ILE A 146 12.28 -6.56 -23.03
CA ILE A 146 13.52 -6.23 -23.73
C ILE A 146 14.62 -7.24 -23.40
N PHE A 147 14.78 -7.62 -22.13
CA PHE A 147 15.75 -8.65 -21.71
C PHE A 147 15.38 -10.04 -22.26
N ALA A 148 14.10 -10.42 -22.27
CA ALA A 148 13.67 -11.70 -22.84
C ALA A 148 13.89 -11.76 -24.36
N ALA A 149 13.53 -10.71 -25.10
CA ALA A 149 13.69 -10.66 -26.56
C ALA A 149 15.16 -10.77 -26.96
N ASN A 150 16.06 -9.99 -26.34
CA ASN A 150 17.49 -10.04 -26.64
C ASN A 150 18.08 -11.45 -26.40
N ASN A 151 17.76 -12.09 -25.28
CA ASN A 151 18.27 -13.44 -24.99
C ASN A 151 17.64 -14.52 -25.87
N ALA A 152 16.39 -14.34 -26.31
CA ALA A 152 15.77 -15.22 -27.30
C ALA A 152 16.50 -15.15 -28.64
N PHE A 153 16.84 -13.93 -29.12
CA PHE A 153 17.58 -13.77 -30.37
C PHE A 153 18.99 -14.34 -30.29
N VAL A 154 19.75 -14.09 -29.22
CA VAL A 154 21.10 -14.69 -29.06
C VAL A 154 21.03 -16.21 -29.09
N THR A 155 20.05 -16.81 -28.41
CA THR A 155 19.86 -18.27 -28.37
C THR A 155 19.48 -18.83 -29.75
N ALA A 156 18.52 -18.21 -30.44
CA ALA A 156 18.09 -18.63 -31.77
C ALA A 156 19.19 -18.45 -32.82
N ALA A 157 19.97 -17.37 -32.73
CA ALA A 157 21.08 -17.07 -33.63
C ALA A 157 22.18 -18.14 -33.54
N ALA A 158 22.57 -18.52 -32.33
CA ALA A 158 23.62 -19.52 -32.13
C ALA A 158 23.21 -20.89 -32.68
N ILE A 159 21.97 -21.33 -32.44
CA ILE A 159 21.44 -22.59 -32.98
C ILE A 159 21.38 -22.55 -34.52
N GLU A 160 20.94 -21.44 -35.11
CA GLU A 160 20.81 -21.33 -36.56
C GLU A 160 22.18 -21.23 -37.28
N LEU A 161 23.17 -20.56 -36.69
CA LEU A 161 24.54 -20.57 -37.20
C LEU A 161 25.19 -21.96 -37.08
N GLN A 162 24.96 -22.67 -35.96
CA GLN A 162 25.47 -24.02 -35.79
C GLN A 162 24.87 -24.99 -36.83
N ARG A 163 23.56 -24.90 -37.11
CA ARG A 163 22.89 -25.65 -38.19
C ARG A 163 23.52 -25.45 -39.57
N ASN A 164 24.14 -24.29 -39.79
CA ASN A 164 24.80 -23.93 -41.05
C ASN A 164 26.34 -24.15 -41.01
N GLY A 165 26.86 -24.88 -40.01
CA GLY A 165 28.25 -25.36 -39.99
C GLY A 165 29.31 -24.37 -39.50
N PHE A 166 28.91 -23.28 -38.83
CA PHE A 166 29.84 -22.33 -38.22
C PHE A 166 30.47 -22.90 -36.94
N SER A 167 31.75 -22.60 -36.67
CA SER A 167 32.41 -23.05 -35.44
C SER A 167 31.98 -22.25 -34.20
N SER A 168 32.13 -22.88 -33.04
CA SER A 168 32.05 -22.32 -31.68
C SER A 168 32.74 -20.97 -31.55
N ALA A 169 33.99 -20.83 -32.01
CA ALA A 169 34.71 -19.55 -32.03
C ALA A 169 34.01 -18.48 -32.90
N TRP A 170 33.49 -18.84 -34.09
CA TRP A 170 32.74 -17.90 -34.94
C TRP A 170 31.39 -17.49 -34.34
N ILE A 171 30.69 -18.43 -33.70
CA ILE A 171 29.44 -18.18 -32.95
C ILE A 171 29.72 -17.26 -31.75
N GLY A 172 30.85 -17.40 -31.07
CA GLY A 172 31.30 -16.45 -30.05
C GLY A 172 31.57 -15.05 -30.63
N MET A 173 32.33 -14.98 -31.73
CA MET A 173 32.72 -13.73 -32.38
C MET A 173 31.53 -12.90 -32.90
N ILE A 174 30.43 -13.53 -33.36
CA ILE A 174 29.26 -12.78 -33.86
C ILE A 174 28.54 -11.96 -32.76
N THR A 175 28.75 -12.30 -31.49
CA THR A 175 28.17 -11.57 -30.35
C THR A 175 29.01 -10.39 -29.88
N MET A 176 30.25 -10.24 -30.38
CA MET A 176 31.11 -9.11 -30.01
C MET A 176 30.54 -7.74 -30.45
N PRO A 177 30.05 -7.55 -31.69
CA PRO A 177 29.49 -6.26 -32.10
C PRO A 177 28.23 -5.87 -31.31
N SER A 178 27.41 -6.84 -30.90
CA SER A 178 26.23 -6.58 -30.07
C SER A 178 26.60 -6.23 -28.63
N GLY A 179 27.59 -6.92 -28.03
CA GLY A 179 28.14 -6.58 -26.72
C GLY A 179 28.82 -5.20 -26.68
N LEU A 180 29.57 -4.84 -27.74
CA LEU A 180 30.15 -3.51 -27.90
C LEU A 180 29.05 -2.43 -27.99
N MET A 181 28.01 -2.67 -28.80
CA MET A 181 26.88 -1.77 -28.97
C MET A 181 26.10 -1.57 -27.65
N GLN A 182 25.88 -2.64 -26.88
CA GLN A 182 25.27 -2.57 -25.55
C GLN A 182 26.08 -1.68 -24.60
N CYS A 183 27.41 -1.84 -24.58
CA CYS A 183 28.30 -1.05 -23.73
C CYS A 183 28.28 0.44 -24.11
N LEU A 184 28.39 0.75 -25.40
CA LEU A 184 28.34 2.12 -25.92
C LEU A 184 27.00 2.80 -25.60
N LEU A 185 25.88 2.12 -25.85
CA LEU A 185 24.56 2.70 -25.60
C LEU A 185 24.18 2.76 -24.13
N SER A 186 24.69 1.88 -23.28
CA SER A 186 24.57 2.00 -21.82
C SER A 186 25.28 3.26 -21.30
N GLN A 187 26.52 3.53 -21.74
CA GLN A 187 27.22 4.76 -21.38
C GLN A 187 26.55 6.02 -21.95
N TRP A 188 26.07 5.96 -23.20
CA TRP A 188 25.35 7.07 -23.83
C TRP A 188 24.03 7.37 -23.11
N ALA A 189 23.20 6.35 -22.87
CA ALA A 189 21.92 6.49 -22.19
C ALA A 189 22.11 7.04 -20.77
N GLY A 190 23.11 6.56 -20.03
CA GLY A 190 23.46 7.11 -18.71
C GLY A 190 23.79 8.61 -18.72
N ARG A 191 24.42 9.12 -19.78
CA ARG A 191 24.71 10.57 -19.93
C ARG A 191 23.50 11.38 -20.38
N VAL A 192 22.66 10.83 -21.27
CA VAL A 192 21.50 11.56 -21.84
C VAL A 192 20.29 11.53 -20.88
N ALA A 193 20.22 10.55 -19.99
CA ALA A 193 19.23 10.39 -18.92
C ALA A 193 19.33 11.41 -17.77
N GLY A 194 19.91 12.59 -17.99
CA GLY A 194 20.02 13.64 -16.97
C GLY A 194 18.67 14.07 -16.39
N SER A 195 17.65 14.26 -17.25
CA SER A 195 16.31 14.68 -16.84
C SER A 195 15.27 13.56 -16.95
N VAL A 196 14.20 13.64 -16.13
CA VAL A 196 13.07 12.70 -16.18
C VAL A 196 12.43 12.67 -17.58
N LYS A 197 12.24 13.84 -18.22
CA LYS A 197 11.77 13.93 -19.62
C LYS A 197 12.64 13.16 -20.60
N ASN A 198 13.97 13.21 -20.46
CA ASN A 198 14.87 12.47 -21.35
C ASN A 198 14.80 10.97 -21.06
N ARG A 199 14.72 10.55 -19.78
CA ARG A 199 14.47 9.15 -19.40
C ARG A 199 13.16 8.64 -20.02
N GLU A 200 12.06 9.39 -19.89
CA GLU A 200 10.76 9.03 -20.47
C GLU A 200 10.81 8.92 -22.01
N ARG A 201 11.48 9.86 -22.69
CA ARG A 201 11.67 9.82 -24.15
C ARG A 201 12.49 8.62 -24.59
N ILE A 202 13.62 8.33 -23.93
CA ILE A 202 14.45 7.16 -24.25
C ILE A 202 13.63 5.88 -24.09
N LEU A 203 12.89 5.74 -23.00
CA LEU A 203 12.06 4.56 -22.74
C LEU A 203 10.86 4.45 -23.70
N LEU A 204 10.28 5.57 -24.15
CA LEU A 204 9.22 5.57 -25.16
C LEU A 204 9.74 5.22 -26.57
N TYR A 205 10.91 5.76 -26.96
CA TYR A 205 11.46 5.56 -28.30
C TYR A 205 12.22 4.24 -28.46
N THR A 206 12.76 3.65 -27.39
CA THR A 206 13.56 2.42 -27.50
C THR A 206 12.74 1.22 -28.01
N PRO A 207 11.53 0.90 -27.50
CA PRO A 207 10.73 -0.21 -28.04
C PRO A 207 10.16 0.07 -29.43
N THR A 208 9.83 1.33 -29.77
CA THR A 208 9.37 1.68 -31.13
C THR A 208 10.48 1.53 -32.16
N LEU A 209 11.69 2.04 -31.86
CA LEU A 209 12.86 1.89 -32.71
C LEU A 209 13.30 0.42 -32.82
N LEU A 210 13.26 -0.35 -31.73
CA LEU A 210 13.51 -1.79 -31.75
C LEU A 210 12.51 -2.53 -32.67
N GLY A 211 11.20 -2.33 -32.47
CA GLY A 211 10.16 -3.01 -33.24
C GLY A 211 10.20 -2.67 -34.73
N SER A 212 10.34 -1.39 -35.07
CA SER A 212 10.46 -0.94 -36.47
C SER A 212 11.75 -1.44 -37.15
N SER A 213 12.87 -1.44 -36.43
CA SER A 213 14.15 -1.96 -36.94
C SER A 213 14.11 -3.47 -37.17
N LEU A 214 13.49 -4.23 -36.26
CA LEU A 214 13.32 -5.69 -36.43
C LEU A 214 12.38 -6.02 -37.60
N LEU A 215 11.29 -5.25 -37.81
CA LEU A 215 10.45 -5.39 -39.02
C LEU A 215 11.25 -5.09 -40.30
N PHE A 216 12.09 -4.06 -40.29
CA PHE A 216 12.91 -3.69 -41.44
C PHE A 216 13.99 -4.75 -41.74
N ILE A 217 14.64 -5.31 -40.71
CA ILE A 217 15.60 -6.41 -40.85
C ILE A 217 14.91 -7.67 -41.39
N ALA A 218 13.73 -8.03 -40.87
CA ALA A 218 12.95 -9.16 -41.38
C ALA A 218 12.52 -8.96 -42.85
N PHE A 219 12.15 -7.74 -43.23
CA PHE A 219 11.83 -7.38 -44.62
C PHE A 219 13.06 -7.47 -45.55
N ILE A 220 14.21 -6.93 -45.13
CA ILE A 220 15.47 -7.05 -45.88
C ILE A 220 15.87 -8.50 -46.02
N ALA A 221 15.83 -9.29 -44.95
CA ALA A 221 16.21 -10.71 -44.97
C ALA A 221 15.35 -11.51 -45.95
N LYS A 222 14.03 -11.29 -45.93
CA LYS A 222 13.09 -11.95 -46.85
C LYS A 222 13.29 -11.50 -48.30
N SER A 223 13.68 -10.23 -48.52
CA SER A 223 14.04 -9.69 -49.83
C SER A 223 15.38 -10.23 -50.34
N MET A 224 16.37 -10.39 -49.46
CA MET A 224 17.66 -11.01 -49.76
C MET A 224 17.48 -12.50 -50.11
N ALA A 225 16.70 -13.26 -49.33
CA ALA A 225 16.38 -14.65 -49.63
C ALA A 225 15.67 -14.83 -50.99
N PHE A 226 14.86 -13.85 -51.40
CA PHE A 226 14.22 -13.82 -52.73
C PHE A 226 15.21 -13.51 -53.87
N LEU A 227 16.23 -12.68 -53.62
CA LEU A 227 17.29 -12.34 -54.58
C LEU A 227 18.45 -13.36 -54.60
N ALA A 228 18.54 -14.24 -53.60
CA ALA A 228 19.64 -15.18 -53.37
C ALA A 228 19.69 -16.40 -54.31
N THR A 229 19.02 -16.35 -55.47
CA THR A 229 19.22 -17.32 -56.56
C THR A 229 20.61 -17.22 -57.22
N LEU A 230 21.46 -16.31 -56.72
CA LEU A 230 22.84 -16.06 -57.15
C LEU A 230 23.83 -16.14 -55.96
N ASP A 231 24.16 -17.38 -55.59
CA ASP A 231 25.50 -17.84 -55.21
C ASP A 231 26.26 -17.19 -54.01
N SER A 232 25.57 -16.87 -52.91
CA SER A 232 26.24 -16.87 -51.58
C SER A 232 25.29 -17.16 -50.39
N SER A 233 25.43 -18.34 -49.78
CA SER A 233 24.66 -18.78 -48.61
C SER A 233 25.06 -18.09 -47.30
N VAL A 234 26.29 -17.59 -47.20
CA VAL A 234 26.84 -16.99 -45.97
C VAL A 234 26.33 -15.56 -45.74
N SER A 235 26.25 -14.74 -46.79
CA SER A 235 25.88 -13.32 -46.70
C SER A 235 24.40 -13.13 -46.30
N THR A 236 23.55 -14.00 -46.81
CA THR A 236 22.08 -13.98 -46.67
C THR A 236 21.59 -14.41 -45.28
N LEU A 237 22.38 -15.21 -44.56
CA LEU A 237 22.10 -15.63 -43.19
C LEU A 237 22.80 -14.74 -42.14
N LEU A 238 24.08 -14.44 -42.34
CA LEU A 238 24.93 -13.80 -41.33
C LEU A 238 24.54 -12.33 -41.09
N VAL A 239 24.22 -11.58 -42.16
CA VAL A 239 23.92 -10.14 -42.08
C VAL A 239 22.61 -9.86 -41.31
N PRO A 240 21.49 -10.56 -41.57
CA PRO A 240 20.28 -10.41 -40.74
C PRO A 240 20.47 -10.83 -39.29
N ILE A 241 21.15 -11.95 -39.02
CA ILE A 241 21.40 -12.41 -37.64
C ILE A 241 22.19 -11.35 -36.88
N LEU A 242 23.34 -10.92 -37.41
CA LEU A 242 24.18 -9.89 -36.79
C LEU A 242 23.40 -8.58 -36.57
N SER A 243 22.59 -8.16 -37.54
CA SER A 243 21.78 -6.94 -37.45
C SER A 243 20.73 -7.03 -36.35
N THR A 244 20.01 -8.16 -36.23
CA THR A 244 19.04 -8.40 -35.14
C THR A 244 19.71 -8.40 -33.77
N LEU A 245 20.89 -9.01 -33.63
CA LEU A 245 21.65 -9.03 -32.37
C LEU A 245 22.14 -7.64 -31.97
N VAL A 246 22.71 -6.87 -32.92
CA VAL A 246 23.19 -5.51 -32.66
C VAL A 246 22.02 -4.60 -32.27
N VAL A 247 20.87 -4.67 -32.95
CA VAL A 247 19.70 -3.82 -32.66
C VAL A 247 19.03 -4.21 -31.33
N SER A 248 18.93 -5.50 -30.99
CA SER A 248 18.35 -5.91 -29.71
C SER A 248 19.24 -5.57 -28.51
N SER A 249 20.56 -5.74 -28.65
CA SER A 249 21.53 -5.34 -27.62
C SER A 249 21.70 -3.83 -27.52
N ALA A 250 21.47 -3.08 -28.61
CA ALA A 250 21.37 -1.63 -28.61
C ALA A 250 20.19 -1.15 -27.77
N ALA A 251 18.99 -1.70 -28.01
CA ALA A 251 17.79 -1.38 -27.24
C ALA A 251 17.94 -1.76 -25.75
N LEU A 252 18.58 -2.89 -25.47
CA LEU A 252 18.93 -3.31 -24.11
C LEU A 252 19.82 -2.28 -23.39
N GLY A 253 20.92 -1.88 -24.03
CA GLY A 253 21.84 -0.87 -23.49
C GLY A 253 21.18 0.50 -23.32
N ALA A 254 20.29 0.89 -24.23
CA ALA A 254 19.59 2.17 -24.17
C ALA A 254 18.51 2.23 -23.06
N ALA A 255 17.83 1.11 -22.75
CA ALA A 255 16.71 1.10 -21.80
C ALA A 255 17.12 0.86 -20.33
N ASP A 256 18.15 0.04 -20.08
CA ASP A 256 18.48 -0.48 -18.74
C ASP A 256 18.71 0.61 -17.68
N ALA A 257 19.72 1.47 -17.88
CA ALA A 257 20.04 2.53 -16.92
C ALA A 257 18.91 3.58 -16.76
N PRO A 258 18.26 4.10 -17.84
CA PRO A 258 17.13 5.01 -17.69
C PRO A 258 15.92 4.40 -16.96
N ALA A 259 15.63 3.11 -17.16
CA ALA A 259 14.55 2.42 -16.47
C ALA A 259 14.83 2.29 -14.96
N MET A 260 16.06 1.92 -14.58
CA MET A 260 16.45 1.86 -13.16
C MET A 260 16.38 3.22 -12.48
N SER A 261 16.89 4.29 -13.12
CA SER A 261 16.77 5.65 -12.59
C SER A 261 15.31 6.10 -12.46
N MET A 262 14.47 5.82 -13.47
CA MET A 262 13.05 6.13 -13.43
C MET A 262 12.32 5.39 -12.28
N MET A 263 12.66 4.13 -12.02
CA MET A 263 12.14 3.41 -10.85
C MET A 263 12.59 4.08 -9.54
N ALA A 264 13.87 4.42 -9.40
CA ALA A 264 14.37 5.14 -8.22
C ALA A 264 13.61 6.45 -7.97
N ASP A 265 13.39 7.27 -9.01
CA ASP A 265 12.60 8.51 -8.92
C ASP A 265 11.16 8.23 -8.44
N LEU A 266 10.51 7.22 -9.02
CA LEU A 266 9.14 6.81 -8.67
C LEU A 266 9.01 6.17 -7.28
N ALA A 267 10.12 5.70 -6.69
CA ALA A 267 10.18 5.22 -5.31
C ALA A 267 10.32 6.38 -4.32
N ALA A 268 11.24 7.30 -4.59
CA ALA A 268 11.42 8.51 -3.79
C ALA A 268 10.10 9.32 -3.70
N ALA A 269 9.40 9.49 -4.83
CA ALA A 269 8.10 10.16 -4.90
C ALA A 269 6.97 9.47 -4.11
N GLN A 270 7.18 8.26 -3.57
CA GLN A 270 6.20 7.49 -2.79
C GLN A 270 6.66 7.19 -1.36
N GLY A 271 7.74 7.83 -0.89
CA GLY A 271 8.34 7.54 0.42
C GLY A 271 8.83 6.09 0.53
N VAL A 272 9.35 5.53 -0.56
CA VAL A 272 9.87 4.16 -0.64
C VAL A 272 11.38 4.20 -0.80
N GLY A 273 12.09 3.47 0.08
CA GLY A 273 13.54 3.39 0.05
C GLY A 273 14.09 2.81 -1.26
N TYR A 274 15.21 3.39 -1.73
CA TYR A 274 15.91 3.05 -2.98
C TYR A 274 16.16 1.55 -3.16
N GLY A 275 16.44 0.81 -2.09
CA GLY A 275 16.65 -0.64 -2.12
C GLY A 275 15.45 -1.45 -2.66
N GLN A 276 14.20 -0.96 -2.52
CA GLN A 276 13.02 -1.59 -3.12
C GLN A 276 12.95 -1.35 -4.63
N ALA A 277 13.35 -0.16 -5.10
CA ALA A 277 13.44 0.14 -6.53
C ALA A 277 14.48 -0.74 -7.23
N LEU A 278 15.67 -0.84 -6.63
CA LEU A 278 16.74 -1.71 -7.11
C LEU A 278 16.31 -3.19 -7.11
N THR A 279 15.66 -3.66 -6.04
CA THR A 279 15.18 -5.06 -5.99
C THR A 279 14.14 -5.33 -7.08
N ALA A 280 13.25 -4.38 -7.38
CA ALA A 280 12.24 -4.51 -8.41
C ALA A 280 12.84 -4.55 -9.84
N SER A 281 13.76 -3.64 -10.18
CA SER A 281 14.45 -3.67 -11.47
C SER A 281 15.28 -4.94 -11.65
N GLU A 282 15.97 -5.38 -10.58
CA GLU A 282 16.74 -6.61 -10.57
C GLU A 282 15.87 -7.85 -10.83
N MET A 283 14.70 -7.96 -10.18
CA MET A 283 13.78 -9.06 -10.45
C MET A 283 13.26 -9.05 -11.91
N ALA A 284 13.00 -7.86 -12.47
CA ALA A 284 12.58 -7.71 -13.87
C ALA A 284 13.65 -8.22 -14.85
N ILE A 285 14.90 -7.79 -14.66
CA ILE A 285 16.06 -8.18 -15.46
C ILE A 285 16.27 -9.70 -15.42
N ASN A 286 16.23 -10.30 -14.23
CA ASN A 286 16.45 -11.74 -14.05
C ASN A 286 15.29 -12.59 -14.61
N ALA A 287 14.04 -12.13 -14.51
CA ALA A 287 12.91 -12.79 -15.17
C ALA A 287 13.06 -12.78 -16.70
N GLY A 288 13.45 -11.65 -17.30
CA GLY A 288 13.73 -11.56 -18.74
C GLY A 288 14.86 -12.50 -19.19
N LEU A 289 15.99 -12.51 -18.45
CA LEU A 289 17.13 -13.39 -18.70
C LEU A 289 16.75 -14.89 -18.66
N ALA A 290 15.84 -15.29 -17.76
CA ALA A 290 15.37 -16.67 -17.66
C ALA A 290 14.39 -17.07 -18.78
N MET A 291 13.52 -16.14 -19.21
CA MET A 291 12.49 -16.41 -20.21
C MET A 291 13.04 -16.52 -21.63
N GLY A 292 14.00 -15.67 -22.01
CA GLY A 292 14.48 -15.54 -23.40
C GLY A 292 14.94 -16.85 -24.07
N PRO A 293 15.91 -17.59 -23.51
CA PRO A 293 16.41 -18.82 -24.13
C PRO A 293 15.32 -19.89 -24.28
N SER A 294 14.40 -19.94 -23.32
CA SER A 294 13.28 -20.89 -23.30
C SER A 294 12.21 -20.54 -24.36
N LEU A 295 11.95 -19.25 -24.58
CA LEU A 295 11.07 -18.79 -25.68
C LEU A 295 11.66 -19.12 -27.06
N ALA A 296 12.97 -18.97 -27.24
CA ALA A 296 13.66 -19.37 -28.46
C ALA A 296 13.58 -20.88 -28.70
N ALA A 297 13.87 -21.70 -27.68
CA ALA A 297 13.76 -23.15 -27.76
C ALA A 297 12.32 -23.61 -28.08
N LEU A 298 11.31 -23.01 -27.46
CA LEU A 298 9.90 -23.28 -27.75
C LEU A 298 9.55 -22.96 -29.20
N ALA A 299 9.93 -21.78 -29.71
CA ALA A 299 9.68 -21.39 -31.10
C ALA A 299 10.37 -22.33 -32.10
N LEU A 300 11.65 -22.67 -31.88
CA LEU A 300 12.40 -23.62 -32.70
C LEU A 300 11.79 -25.03 -32.67
N SER A 301 11.24 -25.46 -31.53
CA SER A 301 10.51 -26.74 -31.41
C SER A 301 9.16 -26.73 -32.14
N ALA A 302 8.52 -25.56 -32.26
CA ALA A 302 7.35 -25.33 -33.12
C ALA A 302 7.72 -25.19 -34.61
N ASN A 303 8.96 -25.56 -34.97
CA ASN A 303 9.53 -25.52 -36.31
C ASN A 303 9.64 -24.10 -36.91
N TRP A 304 9.66 -23.06 -36.06
CA TRP A 304 9.86 -21.68 -36.52
C TRP A 304 11.32 -21.46 -36.92
N ASN A 305 11.52 -20.64 -37.95
CA ASN A 305 12.85 -20.16 -38.33
C ASN A 305 13.23 -18.87 -37.56
N TYR A 306 14.51 -18.49 -37.62
CA TYR A 306 15.03 -17.29 -36.96
C TYR A 306 14.26 -16.00 -37.32
N PHE A 307 13.76 -15.89 -38.56
CA PHE A 307 13.04 -14.71 -39.03
C PHE A 307 11.63 -14.60 -38.46
N GLU A 308 10.94 -15.72 -38.24
CA GLU A 308 9.64 -15.77 -37.56
C GLU A 308 9.76 -15.38 -36.08
N ILE A 309 10.83 -15.82 -35.42
CA ILE A 309 11.18 -15.39 -34.06
C ILE A 309 11.45 -13.86 -34.03
N SER A 310 12.23 -13.35 -34.98
CA SER A 310 12.50 -11.91 -35.14
C SER A 310 11.21 -11.09 -35.39
N LEU A 311 10.29 -11.60 -36.22
CA LEU A 311 9.02 -10.95 -36.53
C LEU A 311 8.09 -10.87 -35.30
N VAL A 312 7.99 -11.95 -34.52
CA VAL A 312 7.19 -11.96 -33.29
C VAL A 312 7.80 -11.05 -32.23
N GLY A 313 9.12 -11.05 -32.07
CA GLY A 313 9.80 -10.11 -31.19
C GLY A 313 9.60 -8.63 -31.58
N ALA A 314 9.50 -8.34 -32.88
CA ALA A 314 9.17 -7.02 -33.38
C ALA A 314 7.75 -6.58 -32.97
N VAL A 315 6.76 -7.48 -33.07
CA VAL A 315 5.39 -7.25 -32.60
C VAL A 315 5.35 -7.02 -31.08
N CYS A 316 6.10 -7.81 -30.30
CA CYS A 316 6.22 -7.61 -28.86
C CYS A 316 6.82 -6.24 -28.49
N ALA A 317 7.85 -5.79 -29.21
CA ALA A 317 8.45 -4.47 -29.00
C ALA A 317 7.48 -3.31 -29.33
N LEU A 318 6.66 -3.45 -30.38
CA LEU A 318 5.61 -2.48 -30.72
C LEU A 318 4.43 -2.49 -29.72
N LEU A 319 4.09 -3.65 -29.14
CA LEU A 319 3.12 -3.73 -28.05
C LEU A 319 3.65 -3.07 -26.78
N ALA A 320 4.92 -3.28 -26.43
CA ALA A 320 5.59 -2.58 -25.33
C ALA A 320 5.58 -1.06 -25.54
N ALA A 321 5.86 -0.59 -26.77
CA ALA A 321 5.74 0.81 -27.13
C ALA A 321 4.32 1.38 -26.88
N LEU A 322 3.27 0.65 -27.25
CA LEU A 322 1.88 1.07 -26.99
C LEU A 322 1.58 1.16 -25.48
N CYS A 323 2.13 0.26 -24.67
CA CYS A 323 2.07 0.38 -23.21
C CYS A 323 2.84 1.62 -22.70
N SER A 324 3.99 1.95 -23.29
CA SER A 324 4.78 3.13 -22.94
C SER A 324 4.14 4.45 -23.42
N VAL A 325 3.31 4.43 -24.46
CA VAL A 325 2.39 5.55 -24.81
C VAL A 325 1.27 5.68 -23.78
N ALA A 326 0.66 4.57 -23.34
CA ALA A 326 -0.34 4.59 -22.28
C ALA A 326 0.22 5.06 -20.92
N ARG A 327 1.53 4.92 -20.70
CA ARG A 327 2.26 5.43 -19.52
C ARG A 327 2.35 6.97 -19.49
N THR A 328 2.37 7.63 -20.66
CA THR A 328 2.51 9.10 -20.78
C THR A 328 1.18 9.82 -21.05
N GLY A 329 0.26 9.19 -21.78
CA GLY A 329 -0.88 9.86 -22.42
C GLY A 329 -2.07 10.31 -21.56
N ASN A 330 -1.93 10.53 -20.25
CA ASN A 330 -3.09 10.91 -19.41
C ASN A 330 -2.79 11.83 -18.20
N ASP A 331 -1.57 12.33 -18.09
CA ASP A 331 -1.14 13.27 -17.04
C ASP A 331 -0.38 14.46 -17.68
N ALA A 332 -0.75 14.88 -18.90
CA ALA A 332 -0.06 15.96 -19.62
C ALA A 332 -0.18 17.32 -18.90
N GLU A 333 -1.37 17.69 -18.41
CA GLU A 333 -1.55 18.86 -17.53
C GLU A 333 -0.82 18.68 -16.19
N LEU A 334 -0.82 17.47 -15.64
CA LEU A 334 -0.08 17.14 -14.40
C LEU A 334 1.44 17.26 -14.60
N TRP A 335 1.93 17.06 -15.83
CA TRP A 335 3.32 17.24 -16.21
C TRP A 335 3.63 18.66 -16.70
N GLU A 336 2.70 19.40 -17.29
CA GLU A 336 2.86 20.84 -17.54
C GLU A 336 2.82 21.63 -16.24
N LEU A 337 2.04 21.19 -15.24
CA LEU A 337 2.13 21.70 -13.86
C LEU A 337 3.43 21.28 -13.17
N HIS A 338 3.89 20.03 -13.32
CA HIS A 338 5.21 19.62 -12.80
C HIS A 338 6.38 20.24 -13.57
N GLU A 339 6.22 20.62 -14.83
CA GLU A 339 7.27 21.24 -15.64
C GLU A 339 7.25 22.76 -15.50
N GLN A 340 6.11 23.40 -15.26
CA GLN A 340 6.09 24.75 -14.70
C GLN A 340 6.65 24.77 -13.27
N ALA A 341 6.57 23.66 -12.52
CA ALA A 341 7.25 23.48 -11.23
C ALA A 341 8.69 22.90 -11.31
N ALA A 342 9.21 22.56 -12.49
CA ALA A 342 10.56 22.01 -12.69
C ALA A 342 11.39 22.74 -13.78
N ALA A 343 10.78 23.70 -14.47
CA ALA A 343 11.42 24.80 -15.17
C ALA A 343 11.48 26.08 -14.30
N ASP A 344 10.80 26.07 -13.14
CA ASP A 344 11.33 26.74 -11.95
C ASP A 344 12.64 26.01 -11.62
N GLU A 345 13.79 26.71 -11.65
CA GLU A 345 15.14 26.12 -11.80
C GLU A 345 15.69 25.44 -10.51
N SER A 346 14.83 24.76 -9.77
CA SER A 346 15.18 23.90 -8.64
C SER A 346 14.36 22.61 -8.70
N VAL A 347 15.02 21.50 -9.04
CA VAL A 347 14.86 20.15 -8.44
C VAL A 347 15.64 19.13 -9.29
N PHE A 348 16.62 18.48 -8.68
CA PHE A 348 16.41 17.05 -8.43
C PHE A 348 16.92 16.64 -7.05
N VAL A 349 16.11 15.82 -6.38
CA VAL A 349 16.19 15.45 -4.95
C VAL A 349 15.85 16.60 -4.00
N GLY A 350 14.93 16.36 -3.06
CA GLY A 350 14.61 17.28 -1.96
C GLY A 350 13.21 17.89 -2.02
N ALA A 351 12.67 18.22 -0.84
CA ALA A 351 11.33 18.78 -0.68
C ALA A 351 11.34 20.31 -0.70
N GLY A 352 10.44 20.92 -1.49
CA GLY A 352 10.25 22.37 -1.54
C GLY A 352 11.32 23.12 -2.33
N ARG A 353 11.08 24.41 -2.58
CA ARG A 353 12.15 25.37 -2.95
C ARG A 353 13.18 25.36 -1.82
N SER A 354 14.47 25.60 -2.08
CA SER A 354 15.45 25.84 -1.02
C SER A 354 16.00 27.27 -1.07
N GLU A 355 16.23 27.84 0.11
CA GLU A 355 16.87 29.13 0.34
C GLU A 355 18.27 28.87 0.88
N MET A 356 19.29 29.19 0.08
CA MET A 356 20.68 28.97 0.47
C MET A 356 21.23 30.15 1.27
N ALA A 357 21.56 29.90 2.54
CA ALA A 357 22.24 30.84 3.41
C ALA A 357 23.74 30.53 3.45
N ARG A 358 24.55 31.43 2.88
CA ARG A 358 26.01 31.39 3.04
C ARG A 358 26.40 32.08 4.34
N LEU A 359 27.21 31.39 5.15
CA LEU A 359 27.68 31.85 6.44
C LEU A 359 29.21 31.99 6.42
N PRO A 360 29.77 33.00 7.11
CA PRO A 360 31.20 33.01 7.39
C PRO A 360 31.58 31.74 8.18
N GLY A 361 32.79 31.25 7.96
CA GLY A 361 33.24 29.95 8.47
C GLY A 361 33.09 29.74 9.97
N ARG A 362 33.01 28.48 10.43
CA ARG A 362 32.62 28.11 11.81
C ARG A 362 33.51 28.71 12.90
N GLY A 363 34.75 29.08 12.58
CA GLY A 363 35.66 29.79 13.48
C GLY A 363 35.32 31.27 13.73
N SER A 364 34.30 31.82 13.08
CA SER A 364 33.85 33.20 13.23
C SER A 364 33.14 33.45 14.57
N CYS A 365 33.47 34.57 15.23
CA CYS A 365 32.98 34.92 16.57
C CYS A 365 31.45 35.16 16.64
N ASN A 366 30.75 35.26 15.50
CA ASN A 366 29.39 35.81 15.40
C ASN A 366 28.35 34.80 14.86
N LEU A 367 28.57 33.48 15.02
CA LEU A 367 27.63 32.45 14.54
C LEU A 367 26.19 32.72 14.98
N LEU A 368 25.99 33.01 16.26
CA LEU A 368 24.66 33.18 16.86
C LEU A 368 23.92 34.44 16.36
N GLU A 369 24.65 35.53 16.07
CA GLU A 369 24.07 36.74 15.44
C GLU A 369 23.75 36.50 13.96
N THR A 370 24.61 35.74 13.26
CA THR A 370 24.39 35.38 11.86
C THR A 370 23.17 34.47 11.73
N ALA A 371 23.01 33.49 12.62
CA ALA A 371 21.85 32.62 12.70
C ALA A 371 20.54 33.39 12.96
N GLU A 372 20.56 34.40 13.83
CA GLU A 372 19.40 35.28 14.05
C GLU A 372 18.96 35.97 12.76
N ARG A 373 19.89 36.55 12.00
CA ARG A 373 19.61 37.21 10.72
C ARG A 373 19.06 36.22 9.68
N VAL A 374 19.69 35.04 9.55
CA VAL A 374 19.28 33.99 8.61
C VAL A 374 17.86 33.50 8.90
N ILE A 375 17.54 33.20 10.16
CA ILE A 375 16.19 32.78 10.53
C ILE A 375 15.20 33.94 10.41
N GLN A 376 15.59 35.18 10.71
CA GLN A 376 14.73 36.36 10.51
C GLN A 376 14.39 36.63 9.05
N LEU A 377 15.26 36.27 8.10
CA LEU A 377 14.97 36.37 6.67
C LEU A 377 14.14 35.18 6.14
N THR A 378 14.35 33.98 6.68
CA THR A 378 13.80 32.73 6.11
C THR A 378 12.59 32.13 6.87
N TYR A 379 12.25 32.61 8.08
CA TYR A 379 11.17 31.99 8.89
C TYR A 379 9.79 32.01 8.21
N ASN A 380 9.44 33.10 7.50
CA ASN A 380 8.19 33.20 6.74
C ASN A 380 8.22 32.43 5.41
N SER A 381 9.40 32.15 4.86
CA SER A 381 9.52 31.46 3.58
C SER A 381 9.19 29.98 3.68
N ARG A 382 8.38 29.46 2.77
CA ARG A 382 8.11 28.02 2.70
C ARG A 382 9.26 27.21 2.08
N ALA A 383 10.36 27.87 1.69
CA ALA A 383 11.55 27.22 1.21
C ALA A 383 12.36 26.56 2.35
N LEU A 384 13.01 25.42 2.08
CA LEU A 384 13.92 24.69 2.97
C LEU A 384 15.24 25.45 3.11
N LEU A 385 15.79 25.56 4.32
CA LEU A 385 17.05 26.28 4.55
C LEU A 385 18.26 25.38 4.22
N GLU A 386 19.04 25.75 3.21
CA GLU A 386 20.35 25.12 2.94
C GLU A 386 21.47 26.00 3.48
N VAL A 387 22.32 25.46 4.35
CA VAL A 387 23.44 26.22 4.93
C VAL A 387 24.76 25.81 4.28
N VAL A 388 25.58 26.80 3.93
CA VAL A 388 26.95 26.61 3.42
C VAL A 388 27.88 27.51 4.22
N PHE A 389 28.94 26.94 4.80
CA PHE A 389 30.00 27.70 5.48
C PHE A 389 31.14 28.01 4.51
N ASP A 390 31.64 29.24 4.51
CA ASP A 390 32.71 29.70 3.60
C ASP A 390 34.05 28.95 3.74
N ASP A 391 34.26 28.22 4.85
CA ASP A 391 35.47 27.42 5.12
C ASP A 391 35.31 25.90 4.82
N GLU A 392 34.12 25.44 4.39
CA GLU A 392 33.84 24.02 4.13
C GLU A 392 33.57 23.71 2.65
N THR A 393 34.19 22.65 2.13
CA THR A 393 33.96 22.17 0.76
C THR A 393 32.83 21.13 0.70
N GLY A 394 31.63 21.52 1.16
CA GLY A 394 30.44 20.67 1.18
C GLY A 394 29.12 21.46 1.26
N PHE A 395 28.04 20.84 0.80
CA PHE A 395 26.67 21.35 0.89
C PHE A 395 25.68 20.18 1.05
N GLY A 396 24.44 20.48 1.48
CA GLY A 396 23.36 19.50 1.71
C GLY A 396 23.07 19.21 3.19
N ASP A 397 22.13 18.29 3.43
CA ASP A 397 21.45 18.09 4.72
C ASP A 397 22.39 17.96 5.94
N GLY A 398 23.54 17.31 5.80
CA GLY A 398 24.51 17.17 6.90
C GLY A 398 25.10 18.51 7.37
N VAL A 399 25.28 19.47 6.45
CA VAL A 399 25.77 20.82 6.78
C VAL A 399 24.66 21.61 7.47
N THR A 400 23.43 21.59 6.94
CA THR A 400 22.24 22.20 7.58
C THR A 400 21.96 21.62 8.98
N GLN A 401 22.04 20.29 9.15
CA GLN A 401 21.88 19.62 10.44
C GLN A 401 22.95 20.06 11.45
N SER A 402 24.19 20.20 10.99
CA SER A 402 25.29 20.69 11.84
C SER A 402 25.08 22.16 12.25
N PHE A 403 24.55 23.01 11.37
CA PHE A 403 24.18 24.40 11.72
C PHE A 403 23.15 24.45 12.86
N TYR A 404 22.06 23.66 12.78
CA TYR A 404 21.08 23.60 13.87
C TYR A 404 21.70 23.07 15.18
N THR A 405 22.70 22.19 15.10
CA THR A 405 23.42 21.65 16.26
C THR A 405 24.33 22.71 16.89
N ASP A 406 25.09 23.45 16.08
CA ASP A 406 26.01 24.49 16.57
C ASP A 406 25.24 25.69 17.16
N VAL A 407 24.13 26.09 16.54
CA VAL A 407 23.27 27.16 17.08
C VAL A 407 22.59 26.73 18.39
N ALA A 408 22.18 25.45 18.51
CA ALA A 408 21.70 24.91 19.78
C ALA A 408 22.78 24.91 20.86
N ALA A 409 24.02 24.56 20.50
CA ALA A 409 25.17 24.61 21.41
C ALA A 409 25.44 26.03 21.91
N GLU A 410 25.47 27.04 21.03
CA GLU A 410 25.61 28.45 21.42
C GLU A 410 24.48 28.91 22.35
N LEU A 411 23.23 28.54 22.06
CA LEU A 411 22.07 28.86 22.91
C LEU A 411 22.12 28.17 24.29
N CYS A 412 22.83 27.06 24.43
CA CYS A 412 23.02 26.33 25.69
C CYS A 412 24.38 26.63 26.37
N SER A 413 25.17 27.56 25.83
CA SER A 413 26.51 27.86 26.34
C SER A 413 26.49 28.74 27.60
N ASP A 414 27.37 28.42 28.54
CA ASP A 414 27.54 29.08 29.84
C ASP A 414 28.86 29.86 29.85
N SER A 415 28.95 30.88 29.00
CA SER A 415 30.10 31.78 28.89
C SER A 415 29.91 33.04 29.75
N GLU A 416 31.02 33.63 30.21
CA GLU A 416 31.02 34.93 30.88
C GLU A 416 30.39 35.99 29.97
N GLY A 417 29.34 36.66 30.45
CA GLY A 417 28.56 37.63 29.66
C GLY A 417 27.39 37.04 28.86
N SER A 418 27.10 35.73 28.99
CA SER A 418 25.86 35.16 28.45
C SER A 418 24.61 35.78 29.10
N LEU A 419 23.51 35.81 28.34
CA LEU A 419 22.30 36.55 28.71
C LEU A 419 21.50 35.91 29.88
N GLY A 420 21.92 34.75 30.38
CA GLY A 420 21.20 34.01 31.41
C GLY A 420 19.80 33.58 30.95
N LEU A 421 19.71 32.92 29.79
CA LEU A 421 18.44 32.42 29.22
C LEU A 421 17.80 31.32 30.06
N TRP A 422 18.63 30.43 30.59
CA TRP A 422 18.23 29.25 31.34
C TRP A 422 18.46 29.48 32.83
N VAL A 423 17.66 28.81 33.66
CA VAL A 423 17.91 28.71 35.11
C VAL A 423 19.37 28.29 35.33
N GLU A 424 20.04 28.89 36.32
CA GLU A 424 21.43 28.53 36.60
C GLU A 424 21.52 27.04 36.98
N HIS A 425 22.43 26.30 36.37
CA HIS A 425 22.58 24.87 36.65
C HIS A 425 23.67 24.62 37.70
N LEU A 426 23.42 23.66 38.58
CA LEU A 426 24.41 23.16 39.55
C LEU A 426 25.66 22.66 38.82
N PRO A 427 26.86 22.66 39.44
CA PRO A 427 28.11 22.27 38.78
C PRO A 427 28.10 20.87 38.15
N GLN A 428 27.26 19.96 38.65
CA GLN A 428 27.09 18.60 38.14
C GLN A 428 26.32 18.54 36.80
N SER A 429 25.64 19.62 36.46
CA SER A 429 24.77 19.79 35.29
C SER A 429 25.39 20.71 34.24
N ARG A 430 26.71 20.92 34.32
CA ARG A 430 27.54 21.64 33.35
C ARG A 430 28.47 20.64 32.66
N VAL A 431 28.39 20.55 31.33
CA VAL A 431 29.16 19.60 30.52
C VAL A 431 30.18 20.37 29.69
N MET A 432 31.46 20.01 29.81
CA MET A 432 32.50 20.59 28.95
C MET A 432 32.63 19.81 27.63
N HIS A 433 32.51 20.49 26.51
CA HIS A 433 32.77 19.93 25.19
C HIS A 433 33.53 20.96 24.32
N GLN A 434 34.61 20.53 23.66
CA GLN A 434 35.46 21.40 22.81
C GLN A 434 35.92 22.72 23.49
N GLY A 435 36.15 22.71 24.80
CA GLY A 435 36.58 23.89 25.57
C GLY A 435 35.47 24.88 25.93
N LYS A 436 34.22 24.64 25.51
CA LYS A 436 33.03 25.39 25.95
C LYS A 436 32.27 24.61 27.02
N THR A 437 31.61 25.34 27.92
CA THR A 437 30.72 24.79 28.95
C THR A 437 29.28 24.89 28.46
N PHE A 438 28.55 23.77 28.50
CA PHE A 438 27.16 23.68 28.10
C PHE A 438 26.27 23.27 29.27
N LEU A 439 25.07 23.84 29.34
CA LEU A 439 24.07 23.52 30.36
C LEU A 439 23.28 22.26 29.96
N HIS A 440 23.12 21.32 30.89
CA HIS A 440 22.34 20.10 30.69
C HIS A 440 21.71 19.63 32.00
N SER A 441 20.37 19.65 32.09
CA SER A 441 19.61 19.08 33.21
C SER A 441 18.91 17.77 32.82
N PRO A 442 18.83 16.76 33.71
CA PRO A 442 17.98 15.58 33.52
C PRO A 442 16.48 15.90 33.33
N ARG A 443 16.00 17.04 33.86
CA ARG A 443 14.63 17.55 33.72
C ARG A 443 14.45 18.45 32.48
N GLY A 444 15.54 18.76 31.78
CA GLY A 444 15.59 19.71 30.68
C GLY A 444 15.80 21.15 31.13
N LEU A 445 16.08 22.03 30.17
CA LEU A 445 16.30 23.46 30.37
C LEU A 445 14.97 24.18 30.58
N PHE A 446 14.87 24.96 31.65
CA PHE A 446 13.75 25.84 31.96
C PHE A 446 14.19 27.31 31.82
N PRO A 447 13.34 28.22 31.33
CA PRO A 447 13.69 29.64 31.22
C PRO A 447 14.03 30.25 32.59
N ARG A 448 15.03 31.12 32.62
CA ARG A 448 15.33 31.90 33.83
C ARG A 448 14.23 32.95 34.07
N PRO A 449 13.65 33.04 35.28
CA PRO A 449 12.78 34.17 35.63
C PRO A 449 13.53 35.51 35.55
N HIS A 450 12.95 36.51 34.89
CA HIS A 450 13.49 37.88 34.82
C HIS A 450 12.38 38.90 35.12
N VAL A 451 12.72 40.02 35.77
CA VAL A 451 11.73 41.07 36.08
C VAL A 451 11.08 41.58 34.79
N PRO A 452 9.74 41.56 34.64
CA PRO A 452 9.06 42.05 33.45
C PRO A 452 9.49 43.47 33.06
N GLY A 453 9.81 43.67 31.79
CA GLY A 453 10.25 44.97 31.27
C GLY A 453 11.72 45.35 31.57
N SER A 454 12.45 44.56 32.37
CA SER A 454 13.89 44.78 32.55
C SER A 454 14.68 44.60 31.24
N PRO A 455 15.86 45.22 31.07
CA PRO A 455 16.69 45.04 29.88
C PRO A 455 17.02 43.58 29.58
N ASN A 456 17.29 42.80 30.63
CA ASN A 456 17.56 41.36 30.53
C ASN A 456 16.31 40.57 30.12
N SER A 457 15.13 40.90 30.68
CA SER A 457 13.85 40.31 30.25
C SER A 457 13.58 40.59 28.77
N LEU A 458 13.69 41.85 28.32
CA LEU A 458 13.47 42.24 26.93
C LEU A 458 14.43 41.53 25.96
N ALA A 459 15.69 41.39 26.33
CA ALA A 459 16.68 40.68 25.54
C ALA A 459 16.44 39.15 25.55
N ALA A 460 16.08 38.56 26.69
CA ALA A 460 15.70 37.15 26.77
C ALA A 460 14.47 36.86 25.92
N CYS A 461 13.44 37.72 25.93
CA CYS A 461 12.28 37.61 25.04
C CYS A 461 12.66 37.63 23.55
N LYS A 462 13.64 38.44 23.14
CA LYS A 462 14.16 38.41 21.75
C LYS A 462 14.77 37.05 21.42
N ARG A 463 15.57 36.49 22.34
CA ARG A 463 16.19 35.17 22.19
C ARG A 463 15.20 34.01 22.20
N PHE A 464 14.17 34.03 23.04
CA PHE A 464 13.10 33.03 23.02
C PHE A 464 12.25 33.11 21.74
N ARG A 465 11.99 34.32 21.20
CA ARG A 465 11.38 34.48 19.87
C ARG A 465 12.25 33.94 18.74
N PHE A 466 13.58 34.13 18.81
CA PHE A 466 14.50 33.49 17.87
C PHE A 466 14.47 31.96 17.98
N LEU A 467 14.58 31.40 19.19
CA LEU A 467 14.48 29.95 19.44
C LEU A 467 13.17 29.36 18.88
N GLY A 468 12.03 30.00 19.14
CA GLY A 468 10.75 29.57 18.61
C GLY A 468 10.70 29.56 17.07
N ARG A 469 11.25 30.61 16.41
CA ARG A 469 11.36 30.66 14.94
C ARG A 469 12.35 29.62 14.39
N LEU A 470 13.49 29.41 15.07
CA LEU A 470 14.51 28.41 14.72
C LEU A 470 13.93 26.99 14.77
N MET A 471 13.25 26.65 15.87
CA MET A 471 12.58 25.35 16.04
C MET A 471 11.45 25.16 15.03
N ALA A 472 10.62 26.17 14.79
CA ALA A 472 9.55 26.10 13.78
C ALA A 472 10.11 25.95 12.35
N LYS A 473 11.22 26.61 12.02
CA LYS A 473 11.92 26.47 10.74
C LYS A 473 12.50 25.06 10.59
N ALA A 474 13.26 24.58 11.58
CA ALA A 474 13.82 23.23 11.58
C ALA A 474 12.73 22.16 11.40
N LEU A 475 11.66 22.22 12.19
CA LEU A 475 10.55 21.26 12.12
C LEU A 475 9.83 21.27 10.77
N ARG A 476 9.68 22.44 10.13
CA ARG A 476 9.12 22.55 8.77
C ARG A 476 10.05 21.96 7.71
N ASP A 477 11.36 22.12 7.90
CA ASP A 477 12.40 21.67 6.97
C ASP A 477 12.83 20.20 7.19
N GLY A 478 12.26 19.51 8.19
CA GLY A 478 12.58 18.09 8.49
C GLY A 478 13.73 17.87 9.48
N PHE A 479 14.24 18.93 10.11
CA PHE A 479 15.33 18.89 11.10
C PHE A 479 14.81 19.04 12.54
N ILE A 480 15.69 18.72 13.51
CA ILE A 480 15.45 18.92 14.94
C ILE A 480 16.56 19.83 15.48
N VAL A 481 16.18 20.82 16.29
CA VAL A 481 17.13 21.65 17.06
C VAL A 481 17.40 20.92 18.40
N PRO A 482 18.63 20.49 18.70
CA PRO A 482 18.91 19.62 19.86
C PRO A 482 19.00 20.39 21.19
N VAL A 483 17.93 21.14 21.54
CA VAL A 483 17.78 21.81 22.84
C VAL A 483 16.78 21.01 23.68
N ALA A 484 17.26 20.39 24.76
CA ALA A 484 16.44 19.58 25.67
C ALA A 484 15.63 20.48 26.61
N LEU A 485 14.49 21.02 26.14
CA LEU A 485 13.59 21.87 26.95
C LEU A 485 12.80 21.06 27.98
N CYS A 486 12.56 21.67 29.14
CA CYS A 486 11.71 21.11 30.19
C CYS A 486 10.24 20.97 29.73
N PRO A 487 9.53 19.85 30.00
CA PRO A 487 8.13 19.66 29.64
C PRO A 487 7.19 20.80 30.10
N HIS A 488 7.38 21.30 31.33
CA HIS A 488 6.57 22.41 31.86
C HIS A 488 6.78 23.73 31.11
N PHE A 489 7.91 23.91 30.40
CA PHE A 489 8.07 25.09 29.56
C PHE A 489 7.17 25.03 28.32
N PHE A 490 6.94 23.84 27.74
CA PHE A 490 5.94 23.68 26.68
C PHE A 490 4.52 23.93 27.20
N GLU A 491 4.19 23.49 28.41
CA GLU A 491 2.90 23.79 29.06
C GLU A 491 2.69 25.31 29.21
N ALA A 492 3.72 26.05 29.64
CA ALA A 492 3.69 27.51 29.76
C ALA A 492 3.52 28.21 28.40
N VAL A 493 4.19 27.74 27.35
CA VAL A 493 4.06 28.28 25.97
C VAL A 493 2.66 28.00 25.39
N LEU A 494 2.02 26.91 25.79
CA LEU A 494 0.62 26.60 25.45
C LEU A 494 -0.40 27.36 26.31
N GLY A 495 0.05 28.23 27.24
CA GLY A 495 -0.80 29.04 28.09
C GLY A 495 -1.44 28.28 29.26
N ALA A 496 -0.90 27.13 29.66
CA ALA A 496 -1.37 26.38 30.82
C ALA A 496 -0.85 26.97 32.14
N ASP A 497 -1.66 26.88 33.19
CA ASP A 497 -1.23 27.15 34.57
C ASP A 497 -0.28 26.05 35.05
N LEU A 498 0.97 26.42 35.39
CA LEU A 498 1.96 25.45 35.85
C LEU A 498 1.70 24.96 37.29
N PRO A 499 1.90 23.66 37.58
CA PRO A 499 1.75 23.10 38.91
C PRO A 499 2.94 23.43 39.81
N LEU A 500 2.78 23.37 41.14
CA LEU A 500 3.86 23.60 42.11
C LEU A 500 5.02 22.60 41.95
N GLU A 501 4.73 21.40 41.44
CA GLU A 501 5.72 20.39 41.06
C GLU A 501 6.73 20.91 40.01
N ALA A 502 6.41 21.95 39.24
CA ALA A 502 7.31 22.58 38.28
C ALA A 502 8.42 23.44 38.92
N LEU A 503 8.33 23.74 40.23
CA LEU A 503 9.42 24.38 40.97
C LEU A 503 10.69 23.49 40.98
N PRO A 504 11.89 24.09 40.98
CA PRO A 504 13.15 23.34 41.05
C PRO A 504 13.15 22.39 42.24
N SER A 505 13.36 21.11 42.00
CA SER A 505 13.35 20.06 43.00
C SER A 505 14.70 19.33 43.10
N PRO A 506 15.05 18.76 44.26
CA PRO A 506 16.30 18.01 44.45
C PRO A 506 16.47 16.87 43.45
N GLY A 507 17.52 16.95 42.65
CA GLY A 507 17.83 16.02 41.56
C GLY A 507 17.52 16.56 40.15
N ASP A 508 16.87 17.72 40.05
CA ASP A 508 16.62 18.39 38.77
C ASP A 508 17.90 19.05 38.21
N GLY A 509 18.87 19.36 39.08
CA GLY A 509 20.16 19.92 38.67
C GLY A 509 20.14 21.43 38.39
N TRP A 510 19.03 22.10 38.71
CA TRP A 510 18.84 23.56 38.65
C TRP A 510 19.25 24.22 39.97
N SER A 511 19.51 25.52 39.98
CA SER A 511 19.58 26.30 41.22
C SER A 511 18.19 26.46 41.83
N GLY A 512 18.14 26.62 43.16
CA GLY A 512 16.86 26.76 43.88
C GLY A 512 16.12 25.45 44.16
N GLU A 513 16.75 24.27 44.10
CA GLU A 513 16.12 22.96 44.42
C GLU A 513 15.39 22.95 45.79
N PHE A 514 15.78 23.83 46.71
CA PHE A 514 15.09 24.05 47.97
C PHE A 514 13.60 24.46 47.81
N LEU A 515 13.22 25.15 46.73
CA LEU A 515 11.84 25.60 46.50
C LEU A 515 10.87 24.43 46.33
N GLY A 516 11.23 23.43 45.52
CA GLY A 516 10.46 22.20 45.37
C GLY A 516 10.46 21.33 46.63
N ALA A 517 11.56 21.34 47.40
CA ALA A 517 11.60 20.71 48.72
C ALA A 517 10.61 21.37 49.70
N ALA A 518 10.59 22.70 49.75
CA ALA A 518 9.68 23.51 50.55
C ALA A 518 8.21 23.34 50.13
N ALA A 519 7.92 23.33 48.81
CA ALA A 519 6.57 23.10 48.28
C ALA A 519 6.05 21.70 48.62
N ARG A 520 6.88 20.66 48.48
CA ARG A 520 6.53 19.29 48.90
C ARG A 520 6.29 19.19 50.40
N PHE A 521 7.12 19.84 51.22
CA PHE A 521 6.93 19.87 52.67
C PHE A 521 5.65 20.63 53.09
N ALA A 522 5.36 21.77 52.46
CA ALA A 522 4.14 22.53 52.69
C ALA A 522 2.88 21.69 52.37
N ARG A 523 2.88 20.98 51.23
CA ARG A 523 1.80 20.07 50.83
C ARG A 523 1.63 18.90 51.81
N ASP A 524 2.70 18.22 52.17
CA ASP A 524 2.67 17.09 53.08
C ASP A 524 2.19 17.52 54.49
N ARG A 525 2.60 18.70 54.96
CA ARG A 525 2.11 19.33 56.20
C ARG A 525 0.62 19.63 56.14
N ARG A 526 0.12 20.21 55.04
CA ARG A 526 -1.32 20.47 54.82
C ARG A 526 -2.13 19.16 54.88
N ALA A 527 -1.59 18.06 54.32
CA ALA A 527 -2.22 16.74 54.37
C ALA A 527 -2.20 16.11 55.79
N ALA A 528 -1.18 16.39 56.60
CA ALA A 528 -1.05 15.88 57.97
C ALA A 528 -1.82 16.69 59.03
N GLY A 529 -2.37 17.86 58.69
CA GLY A 529 -3.14 18.71 59.61
C GLY A 529 -2.33 19.14 60.84
N ALA A 530 -2.96 19.11 62.02
CA ALA A 530 -2.33 19.56 63.28
C ALA A 530 -1.05 18.77 63.66
N ALA A 531 -0.89 17.54 63.19
CA ALA A 531 0.33 16.75 63.42
C ALA A 531 1.51 17.23 62.54
N GLY A 532 1.24 17.87 61.40
CA GLY A 532 2.27 18.33 60.47
C GLY A 532 3.15 19.46 61.01
N ALA A 533 2.67 20.21 62.00
CA ALA A 533 3.45 21.29 62.62
C ALA A 533 4.67 20.78 63.43
N ALA A 534 4.62 19.55 63.94
CA ALA A 534 5.72 18.93 64.68
C ALA A 534 6.89 18.48 63.76
N GLY A 535 6.63 18.27 62.47
CA GLY A 535 7.62 17.80 61.49
C GLY A 535 8.67 18.85 61.08
N ALA A 536 8.55 20.09 61.55
CA ALA A 536 9.55 21.14 61.30
C ALA A 536 10.82 20.98 62.15
N ALA A 537 10.66 20.49 63.38
CA ALA A 537 11.74 20.19 64.32
C ALA A 537 12.18 18.71 64.30
N GLU A 538 11.67 17.91 63.36
CA GLU A 538 12.00 16.49 63.24
C GLU A 538 13.38 16.32 62.57
N PRO A 539 14.36 15.64 63.21
CA PRO A 539 15.65 15.37 62.59
C PRO A 539 15.49 14.40 61.42
N GLY A 540 16.25 14.62 60.34
CA GLY A 540 16.11 13.87 59.09
C GLY A 540 15.24 14.55 58.02
N TRP A 541 14.69 15.74 58.29
CA TRP A 541 13.92 16.52 57.31
C TRP A 541 14.74 16.76 56.02
N ALA A 542 16.00 17.17 56.16
CA ALA A 542 16.88 17.44 55.03
C ALA A 542 17.19 16.19 54.20
N ALA A 543 17.36 15.02 54.83
CA ALA A 543 17.49 13.74 54.12
C ALA A 543 16.20 13.37 53.34
N LYS A 544 15.01 13.66 53.90
CA LYS A 544 13.72 13.33 53.29
C LYS A 544 13.33 14.27 52.14
N TYR A 545 13.45 15.57 52.33
CA TYR A 545 12.91 16.58 51.39
C TYR A 545 13.97 17.18 50.45
N VAL A 546 15.20 17.36 50.93
CA VAL A 546 16.35 17.95 50.20
C VAL A 546 17.33 16.88 49.69
N GLN A 547 17.19 15.62 50.13
CA GLN A 547 18.09 14.50 49.80
C GLN A 547 19.56 14.70 50.26
N ALA A 548 19.77 15.52 51.29
CA ALA A 548 21.09 15.76 51.86
C ALA A 548 21.70 14.49 52.48
N LYS A 549 23.02 14.33 52.38
CA LYS A 549 23.78 13.15 52.82
C LYS A 549 24.77 13.49 53.95
N GLY A 550 25.07 12.51 54.81
CA GLY A 550 25.92 12.70 55.98
C GLY A 550 25.25 13.58 57.04
N ALA A 551 26.06 14.31 57.83
CA ALA A 551 25.56 15.15 58.93
C ALA A 551 24.54 16.22 58.49
N ALA A 552 24.61 16.71 57.24
CA ALA A 552 23.62 17.64 56.69
C ALA A 552 22.24 16.99 56.43
N GLY A 553 22.16 15.66 56.37
CA GLY A 553 20.90 14.93 56.22
C GLY A 553 20.08 14.87 57.51
N GLU A 554 20.73 14.97 58.68
CA GLU A 554 20.06 14.91 59.99
C GLU A 554 19.35 16.22 60.36
N MET A 555 19.64 17.33 59.66
CA MET A 555 19.06 18.65 59.90
C MET A 555 17.53 18.65 59.80
N SER A 556 16.90 19.33 60.75
CA SER A 556 15.48 19.68 60.75
C SER A 556 15.18 20.86 59.80
N PHE A 557 13.90 21.14 59.53
CA PHE A 557 13.52 22.29 58.72
C PHE A 557 13.89 23.61 59.40
N ASP A 558 13.66 23.71 60.71
CA ASP A 558 13.94 24.92 61.50
C ASP A 558 15.45 25.21 61.63
N GLU A 559 16.33 24.23 61.42
CA GLU A 559 17.77 24.43 61.28
C GLU A 559 18.14 24.85 59.85
N TYR A 560 17.55 24.22 58.84
CA TYR A 560 17.84 24.51 57.44
C TYR A 560 17.33 25.90 57.00
N SER A 561 16.18 26.34 57.50
CA SER A 561 15.54 27.61 57.08
C SER A 561 16.16 28.86 57.71
N GLN A 562 17.06 28.73 58.70
CA GLN A 562 17.76 29.87 59.33
C GLN A 562 18.63 30.69 58.37
N HIS A 563 18.96 30.12 57.22
CA HIS A 563 19.72 30.78 56.15
C HIS A 563 18.87 31.02 54.90
N CYS A 564 17.54 30.93 55.01
CA CYS A 564 16.60 31.15 53.93
C CYS A 564 15.72 32.37 54.15
N PHE A 565 15.48 33.10 53.08
CA PHE A 565 14.70 34.33 52.99
C PHE A 565 13.79 34.26 51.75
N PHE A 566 12.95 35.26 51.51
CA PHE A 566 12.10 35.34 50.32
C PHE A 566 12.92 35.80 49.10
N LEU A 567 13.84 34.94 48.66
CA LEU A 567 14.79 35.13 47.57
C LEU A 567 14.63 34.06 46.47
N GLU A 568 15.13 34.35 45.28
CA GLU A 568 15.03 33.55 44.05
C GLU A 568 15.35 32.06 44.25
N THR A 569 16.37 31.71 45.05
CA THR A 569 16.72 30.31 45.37
C THR A 569 16.40 29.90 46.82
N GLY A 570 15.75 30.78 47.58
CA GLY A 570 15.60 30.71 49.04
C GLY A 570 16.82 31.21 49.82
N ALA A 571 18.05 30.94 49.40
CA ALA A 571 19.27 31.38 50.09
C ALA A 571 20.02 32.53 49.40
N SER A 572 19.80 32.73 48.10
CA SER A 572 20.46 33.75 47.29
C SER A 572 19.64 34.13 46.04
N GLY A 573 20.07 35.18 45.34
CA GLY A 573 19.40 35.73 44.16
C GLY A 573 18.50 36.92 44.50
N MET A 574 17.60 37.29 43.60
CA MET A 574 16.74 38.48 43.78
C MET A 574 15.57 38.24 44.75
N GLU A 575 15.02 39.32 45.33
CA GLU A 575 13.82 39.27 46.15
C GLU A 575 12.59 38.91 45.32
N ILE A 576 11.83 37.89 45.76
CA ILE A 576 10.61 37.41 45.06
C ILE A 576 9.32 38.11 45.52
N CYS A 577 9.42 38.92 46.58
CA CYS A 577 8.37 39.80 47.08
C CYS A 577 9.01 41.07 47.68
N GLU A 578 8.22 42.12 47.87
CA GLU A 578 8.68 43.36 48.51
C GLU A 578 9.22 43.10 49.93
N GLY A 579 10.45 43.53 50.23
CA GLY A 579 11.12 43.28 51.51
C GLY A 579 11.56 41.83 51.72
N GLY A 580 11.67 41.04 50.65
CA GLY A 580 11.93 39.61 50.71
C GLY A 580 13.28 39.23 51.30
N ALA A 581 14.31 40.08 51.15
CA ALA A 581 15.64 39.84 51.71
C ALA A 581 15.70 39.99 53.24
N GLU A 582 14.77 40.74 53.84
CA GLU A 582 14.67 40.90 55.30
C GLU A 582 13.68 39.88 55.92
N ARG A 583 12.86 39.22 55.08
CA ARG A 583 11.83 38.26 55.50
C ARG A 583 12.42 36.84 55.64
N ALA A 584 12.90 36.50 56.83
CA ALA A 584 13.39 35.16 57.14
C ALA A 584 12.30 34.07 57.02
N LEU A 585 12.69 32.89 56.52
CA LEU A 585 11.80 31.75 56.32
C LEU A 585 11.67 30.90 57.60
N SER A 586 10.43 30.56 57.93
CA SER A 586 10.04 29.77 59.09
C SER A 586 8.83 28.90 58.77
N ILE A 587 8.50 27.94 59.64
CA ILE A 587 7.30 27.10 59.47
C ILE A 587 5.99 27.90 59.41
N ALA A 588 5.96 29.11 59.99
CA ALA A 588 4.77 29.95 60.05
C ALA A 588 4.48 30.72 58.75
N ASN A 589 5.49 31.00 57.93
CA ASN A 589 5.37 31.73 56.64
C ASN A 589 5.78 30.87 55.42
N LEU A 590 5.90 29.55 55.60
CA LEU A 590 6.23 28.59 54.55
C LEU A 590 5.20 28.55 53.41
N ASP A 591 3.91 28.67 53.71
CA ASP A 591 2.86 28.70 52.68
C ASP A 591 3.01 29.93 51.76
N ASP A 592 3.13 31.12 52.37
CA ASP A 592 3.39 32.39 51.68
C ASP A 592 4.66 32.32 50.83
N PHE A 593 5.74 31.71 51.34
CA PHE A 593 7.00 31.56 50.62
C PHE A 593 6.84 30.73 49.36
N VAL A 594 6.13 29.60 49.46
CA VAL A 594 5.85 28.72 48.30
C VAL A 594 4.95 29.43 47.28
N GLU A 595 3.98 30.23 47.72
CA GLU A 595 3.11 31.01 46.83
C GLU A 595 3.86 32.13 46.11
N CYS A 596 4.67 32.93 46.83
CA CYS A 596 5.55 33.94 46.21
C CYS A 596 6.56 33.30 45.25
N ALA A 597 7.15 32.14 45.61
CA ALA A 597 8.09 31.43 44.75
C ALA A 597 7.41 30.91 43.48
N ALA A 598 6.21 30.33 43.59
CA ALA A 598 5.43 29.88 42.43
C ALA A 598 5.01 31.05 41.54
N GLN A 599 4.57 32.17 42.12
CA GLN A 599 4.23 33.37 41.36
C GLN A 599 5.43 33.92 40.59
N TRP A 600 6.61 33.98 41.21
CA TRP A 600 7.84 34.43 40.54
C TRP A 600 8.32 33.45 39.46
N TRP A 601 8.54 32.18 39.82
CA TRP A 601 9.19 31.19 38.95
C TRP A 601 8.31 30.65 37.83
N LEU A 602 7.00 30.51 38.09
CA LEU A 602 6.08 29.78 37.22
C LEU A 602 5.08 30.70 36.50
N ARG A 603 5.04 31.98 36.87
CA ARG A 603 4.15 33.00 36.28
C ARG A 603 4.94 34.24 35.90
N ASP A 604 5.00 35.24 36.77
CA ASP A 604 5.31 36.62 36.43
C ASP A 604 6.72 36.79 35.85
N GLY A 605 7.70 36.03 36.34
CA GLY A 605 9.09 36.07 35.84
C GLY A 605 9.32 35.41 34.48
N ILE A 606 8.41 34.54 34.01
CA ILE A 606 8.56 33.78 32.74
C ILE A 606 7.50 34.09 31.69
N ILE A 607 6.35 34.66 32.07
CA ILE A 607 5.26 35.06 31.15
C ILE A 607 5.76 35.87 29.94
N PRO A 608 6.65 36.88 30.09
CA PRO A 608 7.17 37.63 28.93
C PRO A 608 7.92 36.77 27.92
N GLN A 609 8.50 35.64 28.36
CA GLN A 609 9.33 34.74 27.57
C GLN A 609 8.52 33.61 26.93
N SER A 610 7.47 33.12 27.62
CA SER A 610 6.58 32.08 27.10
C SER A 610 5.52 32.60 26.12
N ALA A 611 5.29 33.92 26.07
CA ALA A 611 4.37 34.58 25.14
C ALA A 611 4.83 34.51 23.66
N LEU A 612 4.63 33.36 23.03
CA LEU A 612 5.00 33.06 21.65
C LEU A 612 3.77 32.88 20.75
N ALA A 613 3.43 33.96 20.03
CA ALA A 613 2.36 34.10 19.02
C ALA A 613 0.93 34.41 19.56
N PRO A 614 0.05 35.06 18.75
CA PRO A 614 -1.00 35.91 19.30
C PRO A 614 -2.35 35.20 19.48
N THR A 615 -2.80 35.00 20.72
CA THR A 615 -4.23 34.71 20.97
C THR A 615 -4.77 35.28 22.29
N ARG A 616 -5.93 35.94 22.17
CA ARG A 616 -7.06 35.91 23.12
C ARG A 616 -6.78 36.08 24.62
N ARG A 617 -6.17 37.21 25.00
CA ARG A 617 -6.66 37.98 26.15
C ARG A 617 -6.70 39.46 25.75
N ALA A 618 -7.83 40.10 25.99
CA ALA A 618 -7.87 41.55 26.04
C ALA A 618 -7.05 42.02 27.26
N ASP A 619 -6.68 43.31 27.27
CA ASP A 619 -6.22 44.03 28.46
C ASP A 619 -4.74 43.83 28.90
N VAL A 620 -3.78 43.75 27.96
CA VAL A 620 -2.40 44.25 28.20
C VAL A 620 -1.83 44.90 26.94
N GLU A 621 -1.77 46.23 26.90
CA GLU A 621 -0.95 46.96 25.93
C GLU A 621 0.51 47.03 26.41
N LEU A 622 1.45 46.60 25.57
CA LEU A 622 2.88 46.85 25.75
C LEU A 622 3.34 47.85 24.66
N PRO A 623 4.12 48.89 24.99
CA PRO A 623 4.53 49.88 24.01
C PRO A 623 5.60 49.32 23.05
N GLU A 624 5.41 49.56 21.74
CA GLU A 624 6.41 49.24 20.73
C GLU A 624 7.62 50.22 20.83
N PRO A 625 8.86 49.72 20.64
CA PRO A 625 10.04 50.57 20.60
C PRO A 625 10.14 51.32 19.25
N PRO A 626 10.72 52.53 19.22
CA PRO A 626 10.72 53.38 18.02
C PRO A 626 11.62 52.83 16.92
N GLU A 627 11.09 52.74 15.70
CA GLU A 627 11.91 52.48 14.50
C GLU A 627 12.79 53.68 14.16
N LEU A 628 14.08 53.41 13.95
CA LEU A 628 15.04 54.38 13.44
C LEU A 628 14.82 54.57 11.94
N ALA A 629 14.40 55.77 11.55
CA ALA A 629 14.18 56.16 10.16
C ALA A 629 15.47 56.12 9.33
N MET A 630 15.37 55.69 8.06
CA MET A 630 16.25 56.14 6.98
C MET A 630 15.59 55.99 5.60
N SER A 631 15.04 57.12 5.12
CA SER A 631 15.12 57.65 3.74
C SER A 631 14.87 56.77 2.49
N ASP A 632 13.89 57.23 1.69
CA ASP A 632 13.87 57.31 0.20
C ASP A 632 13.79 55.98 -0.61
N GLU A 633 13.12 55.89 -1.77
CA GLU A 633 12.40 56.88 -2.59
C GLU A 633 11.31 56.23 -3.49
N SER A 634 10.26 57.00 -3.82
CA SER A 634 9.45 57.04 -5.05
C SER A 634 8.68 55.83 -5.69
N ASP A 635 7.62 56.23 -6.42
CA ASP A 635 6.97 55.60 -7.59
C ASP A 635 5.82 54.55 -7.50
N VAL A 636 4.65 55.05 -7.07
CA VAL A 636 3.49 55.42 -7.94
C VAL A 636 2.74 54.36 -8.80
N ASN A 637 1.41 54.34 -8.58
CA ASN A 637 0.27 53.93 -9.45
C ASN A 637 -0.16 52.44 -9.61
N GLY A 638 -1.46 52.20 -9.34
CA GLY A 638 -2.22 50.99 -9.72
C GLY A 638 -3.65 50.98 -9.14
N LEU A 639 -4.65 51.43 -9.93
CA LEU A 639 -6.02 51.72 -9.47
C LEU A 639 -6.93 50.51 -9.15
N GLU A 640 -7.74 50.69 -8.09
CA GLU A 640 -9.19 50.46 -7.96
C GLU A 640 -9.93 49.27 -8.64
N ALA A 641 -10.67 48.50 -7.82
CA ALA A 641 -12.15 48.53 -7.72
C ALA A 641 -12.64 47.41 -6.74
N MET A 642 -13.08 47.70 -5.50
CA MET A 642 -14.49 47.95 -5.09
C MET A 642 -15.58 47.13 -5.81
N SER A 643 -16.44 46.41 -5.08
CA SER A 643 -17.82 46.85 -4.71
C SER A 643 -18.62 45.72 -3.98
N PHE A 644 -19.95 45.78 -3.81
CA PHE A 644 -20.83 46.46 -2.80
C PHE A 644 -22.13 45.61 -2.68
N VAL A 645 -22.94 45.51 -1.60
CA VAL A 645 -22.82 45.61 -0.11
C VAL A 645 -24.15 45.14 0.55
N ASN A 646 -24.21 44.97 1.89
CA ASN A 646 -25.43 44.91 2.76
C ASN A 646 -26.39 43.70 2.72
N VAL A 647 -26.83 43.28 3.92
CA VAL A 647 -28.26 43.24 4.29
C VAL A 647 -28.43 43.92 5.66
N ALA A 648 -29.50 44.71 5.83
CA ALA A 648 -29.71 45.61 6.97
C ALA A 648 -30.69 45.06 8.04
N SER A 649 -30.67 45.71 9.20
CA SER A 649 -31.62 45.55 10.31
C SER A 649 -32.97 46.24 10.05
N VAL A 650 -34.08 45.69 10.60
CA VAL A 650 -35.23 46.42 11.17
C VAL A 650 -35.90 45.56 12.27
N THR A 651 -36.46 46.24 13.27
CA THR A 651 -37.11 45.77 14.51
C THR A 651 -38.54 45.24 14.36
N MET A 652 -39.03 44.47 15.35
CA MET A 652 -40.30 44.70 16.07
C MET A 652 -40.41 43.78 17.31
N SER A 653 -41.22 44.17 18.30
CA SER A 653 -41.46 43.45 19.56
C SER A 653 -42.72 42.58 19.53
N ASP A 654 -42.75 41.47 20.29
CA ASP A 654 -43.69 41.29 21.42
C ASP A 654 -43.72 39.87 22.05
N SER A 655 -43.81 39.86 23.39
CA SER A 655 -44.44 38.86 24.28
C SER A 655 -44.15 37.34 24.21
N ASN A 656 -43.68 36.82 25.37
CA ASN A 656 -44.03 35.52 25.98
C ASN A 656 -44.17 34.26 25.10
N SER A 657 -43.12 33.44 25.09
CA SER A 657 -43.26 32.03 25.51
C SER A 657 -41.91 31.51 26.03
N GLY A 658 -41.94 30.53 26.94
CA GLY A 658 -40.74 30.07 27.64
C GLY A 658 -39.72 29.43 26.69
N ALA A 659 -38.44 29.68 26.93
CA ALA A 659 -37.35 29.10 26.16
C ALA A 659 -37.30 27.57 26.35
N VAL A 660 -37.97 26.84 25.47
CA VAL A 660 -37.61 25.46 25.14
C VAL A 660 -36.30 25.58 24.37
N GLY A 661 -35.18 25.36 25.06
CA GLY A 661 -33.87 25.33 24.41
C GLY A 661 -33.82 24.30 23.29
N GLU A 662 -32.99 24.54 22.28
CA GLU A 662 -32.73 23.57 21.22
C GLU A 662 -32.42 22.20 21.84
N PRO A 663 -33.05 21.10 21.36
CA PRO A 663 -32.89 19.80 21.98
C PRO A 663 -31.45 19.32 21.81
N SER A 664 -30.69 19.34 22.90
CA SER A 664 -29.31 18.84 22.90
C SER A 664 -29.27 17.36 22.48
N PHE A 665 -28.13 16.93 21.94
CA PHE A 665 -27.95 15.52 21.56
C PHE A 665 -28.18 14.57 22.75
N ASP A 666 -27.83 14.99 23.97
CA ASP A 666 -28.12 14.23 25.19
C ASP A 666 -29.60 14.26 25.57
N SER A 667 -30.34 15.32 25.27
CA SER A 667 -31.81 15.35 25.39
C SER A 667 -32.46 14.37 24.41
N PHE A 668 -32.00 14.32 23.16
CA PHE A 668 -32.49 13.32 22.21
C PHE A 668 -32.07 11.89 22.59
N LYS A 669 -30.83 11.68 23.01
CA LYS A 669 -30.33 10.37 23.47
C LYS A 669 -31.06 9.93 24.75
N SER A 670 -31.41 10.86 25.64
CA SER A 670 -32.28 10.63 26.79
C SER A 670 -33.69 10.27 26.32
N TYR A 671 -34.37 11.12 25.55
CA TYR A 671 -35.71 10.88 24.98
C TYR A 671 -35.84 9.55 24.24
N VAL A 672 -34.84 9.22 23.43
CA VAL A 672 -34.76 7.94 22.73
C VAL A 672 -34.44 6.81 23.71
N SER A 673 -33.52 6.95 24.66
CA SER A 673 -33.32 5.94 25.72
C SER A 673 -34.53 5.75 26.64
N GLU A 674 -35.36 6.78 26.80
CA GLU A 674 -36.50 6.83 27.71
C GLU A 674 -37.76 6.28 27.04
N ARG A 675 -37.93 6.49 25.72
CA ARG A 675 -38.87 5.72 24.89
C ARG A 675 -38.39 4.29 24.60
N ILE A 676 -37.08 4.04 24.44
CA ILE A 676 -36.49 2.69 24.26
C ILE A 676 -36.48 1.90 25.57
N ARG A 677 -36.45 2.55 26.75
CA ARG A 677 -36.78 1.89 28.03
C ARG A 677 -38.17 1.22 28.00
N VAL A 678 -39.05 1.63 27.09
CA VAL A 678 -40.43 1.11 26.88
C VAL A 678 -40.56 0.23 25.63
N THR A 679 -39.49 0.01 24.86
CA THR A 679 -39.34 -1.28 24.15
C THR A 679 -39.02 -2.33 25.20
N ASP A 680 -40.07 -2.88 25.81
CA ASP A 680 -39.96 -3.87 26.87
C ASP A 680 -38.94 -4.95 26.51
N LYS A 681 -38.20 -5.44 27.51
CA LYS A 681 -37.39 -6.66 27.38
C LYS A 681 -38.22 -7.87 26.91
N GLU A 682 -39.54 -7.76 26.98
CA GLU A 682 -40.56 -8.70 26.49
C GLU A 682 -40.76 -8.71 24.97
N ILE A 683 -40.33 -7.68 24.23
CA ILE A 683 -40.48 -7.60 22.76
C ILE A 683 -39.16 -7.63 21.99
N LEU A 684 -38.01 -7.47 22.66
CA LEU A 684 -36.69 -7.52 22.02
C LEU A 684 -36.32 -8.96 21.63
N ARG A 685 -36.60 -9.33 20.36
CA ARG A 685 -36.37 -10.67 19.80
C ARG A 685 -35.36 -10.71 18.67
N GLY A 686 -34.64 -11.82 18.58
CA GLY A 686 -33.71 -12.14 17.50
C GLY A 686 -33.92 -13.57 16.98
N ILE A 687 -33.56 -13.79 15.72
CA ILE A 687 -33.50 -15.12 15.08
C ILE A 687 -32.05 -15.39 14.67
N THR A 688 -31.59 -16.64 14.57
CA THR A 688 -30.26 -16.88 13.99
C THR A 688 -30.30 -16.69 12.48
N LEU A 689 -29.25 -16.10 11.91
CA LEU A 689 -29.11 -15.99 10.45
C LEU A 689 -29.22 -17.37 9.78
N ARG A 690 -28.70 -18.41 10.44
CA ARG A 690 -28.83 -19.81 10.02
C ARG A 690 -30.29 -20.28 9.95
N GLU A 691 -31.11 -20.04 10.96
CA GLU A 691 -32.53 -20.42 10.94
C GLU A 691 -33.28 -19.71 9.81
N SER A 692 -32.97 -18.44 9.53
CA SER A 692 -33.55 -17.69 8.39
C SER A 692 -33.26 -18.33 7.01
N LEU A 693 -32.15 -19.08 6.91
CA LEU A 693 -31.66 -19.71 5.67
C LEU A 693 -32.05 -21.19 5.54
N ARG A 694 -32.66 -21.80 6.57
CA ARG A 694 -33.15 -23.18 6.50
C ARG A 694 -34.29 -23.35 5.51
N ARG A 695 -34.52 -24.60 5.07
CA ARG A 695 -35.49 -24.96 4.01
C ARG A 695 -35.27 -24.14 2.72
N GLY A 696 -33.99 -23.93 2.37
CA GLY A 696 -33.56 -23.12 1.22
C GLY A 696 -33.99 -21.66 1.32
N GLY A 697 -33.75 -21.01 2.46
CA GLY A 697 -34.13 -19.61 2.70
C GLY A 697 -35.62 -19.33 2.54
N SER A 698 -36.49 -20.24 3.00
CA SER A 698 -37.95 -20.10 2.79
C SER A 698 -38.55 -18.83 3.42
N LEU A 699 -37.90 -18.26 4.44
CA LEU A 699 -38.24 -16.96 5.04
C LEU A 699 -38.11 -15.86 3.98
N TRP A 700 -36.95 -15.76 3.36
CA TRP A 700 -36.60 -14.71 2.39
C TRP A 700 -37.38 -14.82 1.07
N ARG A 701 -37.77 -16.04 0.67
CA ARG A 701 -38.40 -16.32 -0.64
C ARG A 701 -39.88 -15.95 -0.75
N LYS A 702 -40.57 -15.66 0.34
CA LYS A 702 -41.99 -15.28 0.35
C LYS A 702 -42.12 -13.93 1.05
N ASN A 703 -42.91 -13.01 0.49
CA ASN A 703 -43.25 -11.78 1.21
C ASN A 703 -44.09 -12.19 2.46
N PRO A 704 -43.76 -11.70 3.68
CA PRO A 704 -44.52 -11.97 4.91
C PRO A 704 -46.02 -11.72 4.78
N GLU A 705 -46.43 -10.72 3.99
CA GLU A 705 -47.82 -10.38 3.71
C GLU A 705 -48.58 -11.54 3.04
N GLN A 706 -47.90 -12.37 2.24
CA GLN A 706 -48.47 -13.52 1.53
C GLN A 706 -48.56 -14.79 2.41
N LEU A 707 -48.03 -14.75 3.64
CA LEU A 707 -48.11 -15.87 4.59
C LEU A 707 -49.48 -15.87 5.30
N THR A 708 -50.03 -17.07 5.52
CA THR A 708 -51.23 -17.25 6.34
C THR A 708 -50.95 -16.85 7.80
N ARG A 709 -51.99 -16.45 8.54
CA ARG A 709 -51.87 -16.03 9.95
C ARG A 709 -51.11 -17.04 10.81
N GLY A 710 -51.39 -18.33 10.66
CA GLY A 710 -50.67 -19.39 11.39
C GLY A 710 -49.20 -19.55 10.98
N ALA A 711 -48.86 -19.32 9.70
CA ALA A 711 -47.47 -19.37 9.24
C ALA A 711 -46.65 -18.15 9.69
N ARG A 712 -47.28 -16.98 9.83
CA ARG A 712 -46.65 -15.80 10.46
C ARG A 712 -46.39 -16.03 11.95
N GLU A 713 -47.32 -16.67 12.65
CA GLU A 713 -47.13 -17.06 14.05
C GLU A 713 -45.98 -18.08 14.20
N GLU A 714 -45.94 -19.16 13.39
CA GLU A 714 -44.82 -20.11 13.38
C GLU A 714 -43.46 -19.43 13.12
N LEU A 715 -43.45 -18.36 12.32
CA LEU A 715 -42.25 -17.58 12.02
C LEU A 715 -41.81 -16.73 13.23
N TYR A 716 -42.75 -16.08 13.93
CA TYR A 716 -42.49 -15.32 15.15
C TYR A 716 -41.99 -16.22 16.30
N GLN A 717 -42.52 -17.43 16.42
CA GLN A 717 -42.07 -18.41 17.43
C GLN A 717 -40.65 -18.96 17.18
N LYS A 718 -40.03 -18.69 16.03
CA LYS A 718 -38.61 -19.03 15.75
C LYS A 718 -37.62 -17.97 16.19
N SER A 719 -38.06 -16.73 16.40
CA SER A 719 -37.24 -15.75 17.12
C SER A 719 -37.34 -16.01 18.63
N ARG A 720 -36.35 -15.53 19.40
CA ARG A 720 -36.27 -15.68 20.86
C ARG A 720 -35.96 -14.35 21.51
N LEU A 721 -36.38 -14.18 22.76
CA LEU A 721 -36.01 -13.01 23.57
C LEU A 721 -34.48 -12.97 23.76
N ILE A 722 -33.92 -11.77 23.66
CA ILE A 722 -32.48 -11.50 23.69
C ILE A 722 -32.20 -10.18 24.41
N GLN A 723 -30.94 -9.94 24.73
CA GLN A 723 -30.46 -8.66 25.27
C GLN A 723 -29.58 -7.88 24.27
N HIS A 724 -28.97 -8.58 23.31
CA HIS A 724 -28.05 -8.03 22.31
C HIS A 724 -28.25 -8.72 20.96
N LEU A 725 -28.02 -7.98 19.88
CA LEU A 725 -28.02 -8.43 18.49
C LEU A 725 -26.61 -8.36 17.92
N ASP A 726 -26.24 -9.35 17.11
CA ASP A 726 -24.99 -9.30 16.36
C ASP A 726 -25.17 -8.51 15.07
N ILE A 727 -26.31 -8.69 14.38
CA ILE A 727 -26.57 -8.08 13.07
C ILE A 727 -28.02 -7.57 12.97
N PHE A 728 -28.23 -6.29 12.70
CA PHE A 728 -29.50 -5.78 12.19
C PHE A 728 -29.52 -5.94 10.66
N VAL A 729 -30.46 -6.70 10.10
CA VAL A 729 -30.52 -6.94 8.65
C VAL A 729 -31.51 -5.98 8.00
N SER A 730 -31.01 -4.81 7.58
CA SER A 730 -31.81 -3.85 6.82
C SER A 730 -31.91 -4.27 5.35
N HIS A 731 -33.14 -4.28 4.85
CA HIS A 731 -33.44 -4.70 3.48
C HIS A 731 -34.84 -4.22 3.05
N THR A 732 -35.20 -4.47 1.79
CA THR A 732 -36.53 -4.13 1.25
C THR A 732 -37.25 -5.35 0.68
N TRP A 733 -38.48 -5.64 1.12
CA TRP A 733 -39.29 -6.76 0.61
C TRP A 733 -39.67 -6.65 -0.87
N ALA A 734 -39.57 -5.47 -1.47
CA ALA A 734 -39.83 -5.25 -2.90
C ALA A 734 -38.81 -5.94 -3.82
N SER A 735 -37.58 -6.24 -3.35
CA SER A 735 -36.57 -6.93 -4.15
C SER A 735 -36.63 -8.46 -4.01
N GLY A 736 -36.24 -9.18 -5.06
CA GLY A 736 -36.42 -10.62 -5.19
C GLY A 736 -35.86 -11.44 -4.01
N GLY A 737 -36.71 -12.28 -3.41
CA GLY A 737 -36.36 -13.06 -2.22
C GLY A 737 -35.25 -14.10 -2.43
N TRP A 738 -35.20 -14.71 -3.62
CA TRP A 738 -34.19 -15.72 -3.97
C TRP A 738 -32.76 -15.19 -3.95
N SER A 739 -32.53 -13.98 -4.45
CA SER A 739 -31.19 -13.42 -4.56
C SER A 739 -30.65 -12.95 -3.20
N LYS A 740 -31.53 -12.46 -2.29
CA LYS A 740 -31.20 -12.26 -0.87
C LYS A 740 -30.80 -13.56 -0.19
N ALA A 741 -31.62 -14.60 -0.34
CA ALA A 741 -31.37 -15.92 0.25
C ALA A 741 -30.03 -16.49 -0.23
N LEU A 742 -29.75 -16.40 -1.53
CA LEU A 742 -28.50 -16.85 -2.14
C LEU A 742 -27.29 -16.05 -1.65
N SER A 743 -27.38 -14.71 -1.65
CA SER A 743 -26.32 -13.81 -1.17
C SER A 743 -25.94 -14.12 0.29
N LEU A 744 -26.93 -14.17 1.19
CA LEU A 744 -26.73 -14.51 2.60
C LEU A 744 -26.22 -15.95 2.79
N LEU A 745 -26.72 -16.92 2.01
CA LEU A 745 -26.25 -18.31 2.05
C LEU A 745 -24.78 -18.43 1.61
N MET A 746 -24.34 -17.67 0.62
CA MET A 746 -22.94 -17.67 0.19
C MET A 746 -22.03 -16.96 1.20
N GLN A 747 -22.44 -15.81 1.73
CA GLN A 747 -21.70 -15.07 2.76
C GLN A 747 -21.52 -15.88 4.05
N SER A 748 -22.53 -16.69 4.41
CA SER A 748 -22.50 -17.56 5.59
C SER A 748 -21.99 -18.99 5.30
N GLY A 749 -22.04 -19.47 4.06
CA GLY A 749 -21.81 -20.87 3.71
C GLY A 749 -20.53 -21.19 2.95
N CYS A 750 -19.86 -20.22 2.32
CA CYS A 750 -18.73 -20.47 1.40
C CYS A 750 -17.61 -21.36 1.99
N GLY A 751 -17.21 -21.14 3.24
CA GLY A 751 -16.20 -21.98 3.89
C GLY A 751 -16.65 -23.44 4.12
N VAL A 752 -17.94 -23.67 4.37
CA VAL A 752 -18.48 -25.04 4.51
C VAL A 752 -18.54 -25.72 3.14
N ALA A 753 -18.95 -24.98 2.10
CA ALA A 753 -18.93 -25.47 0.72
C ALA A 753 -17.51 -25.87 0.27
N LEU A 754 -16.48 -25.10 0.63
CA LEU A 754 -15.08 -25.43 0.34
C LEU A 754 -14.57 -26.65 1.12
N ILE A 755 -14.96 -26.82 2.39
CA ILE A 755 -14.62 -28.02 3.18
C ILE A 755 -15.22 -29.28 2.55
N PHE A 756 -16.51 -29.26 2.19
CA PHE A 756 -17.15 -30.40 1.54
C PHE A 756 -16.63 -30.65 0.12
N TRP A 757 -16.28 -29.60 -0.64
CA TRP A 757 -15.57 -29.72 -1.91
C TRP A 757 -14.22 -30.44 -1.73
N PHE A 758 -13.42 -30.05 -0.72
CA PHE A 758 -12.14 -30.69 -0.42
C PHE A 758 -12.31 -32.19 -0.08
N PHE A 759 -13.28 -32.53 0.77
CA PHE A 759 -13.61 -33.93 1.04
C PHE A 759 -14.06 -34.69 -0.22
N GLY A 760 -14.85 -34.04 -1.09
CA GLY A 760 -15.29 -34.60 -2.37
C GLY A 760 -14.13 -34.96 -3.29
N ILE A 761 -13.17 -34.04 -3.49
CA ILE A 761 -12.00 -34.29 -4.36
C ILE A 761 -11.05 -35.33 -3.77
N VAL A 762 -10.85 -35.35 -2.44
CA VAL A 762 -9.99 -36.34 -1.77
C VAL A 762 -10.62 -37.72 -1.83
N LEU A 763 -11.93 -37.84 -1.57
CA LEU A 763 -12.65 -39.10 -1.68
C LEU A 763 -12.60 -39.64 -3.12
N ALA A 764 -12.85 -38.78 -4.12
CA ALA A 764 -12.74 -39.16 -5.53
C ALA A 764 -11.34 -39.67 -5.88
N ALA A 765 -10.29 -38.94 -5.49
CA ALA A 765 -8.91 -39.32 -5.76
C ALA A 765 -8.54 -40.67 -5.12
N LEU A 766 -8.96 -40.93 -3.88
CA LEU A 766 -8.75 -42.21 -3.20
C LEU A 766 -9.50 -43.36 -3.87
N LEU A 767 -10.76 -43.16 -4.27
CA LEU A 767 -11.57 -44.18 -4.94
C LEU A 767 -11.09 -44.49 -6.37
N CYS A 768 -10.59 -43.50 -7.11
CA CYS A 768 -9.91 -43.70 -8.40
C CYS A 768 -8.54 -44.38 -8.22
N HIS A 769 -7.79 -44.04 -7.17
CA HIS A 769 -6.53 -44.71 -6.85
C HIS A 769 -6.75 -46.20 -6.57
N ALA A 770 -7.74 -46.53 -5.73
CA ALA A 770 -8.13 -47.89 -5.34
C ALA A 770 -8.91 -48.70 -6.40
N ASP A 771 -9.04 -48.20 -7.64
CA ASP A 771 -9.77 -48.85 -8.75
C ASP A 771 -11.25 -49.16 -8.47
N ILE A 772 -11.87 -48.46 -7.52
CA ILE A 772 -13.29 -48.59 -7.18
C ILE A 772 -14.16 -47.79 -8.17
N LEU A 773 -13.69 -46.62 -8.61
CA LEU A 773 -14.37 -45.81 -9.62
C LEU A 773 -13.79 -46.05 -11.01
N PRO A 774 -14.62 -46.44 -12.01
CA PRO A 774 -14.14 -46.74 -13.36
C PRO A 774 -13.73 -45.45 -14.08
N MET A 775 -12.65 -45.47 -14.86
CA MET A 775 -12.16 -44.31 -15.60
C MET A 775 -12.41 -44.49 -17.12
N PRO A 776 -13.61 -44.13 -17.63
CA PRO A 776 -14.07 -44.53 -18.97
C PRO A 776 -13.51 -43.67 -20.12
N LEU A 777 -12.96 -42.50 -19.82
CA LEU A 777 -12.41 -41.58 -20.82
C LEU A 777 -10.94 -41.93 -21.09
N ARG A 778 -10.41 -41.47 -22.23
CA ARG A 778 -9.01 -41.67 -22.62
C ARG A 778 -8.33 -40.33 -22.79
N TYR A 779 -7.30 -40.08 -21.99
CA TYR A 779 -6.48 -38.88 -22.09
C TYR A 779 -5.19 -39.21 -22.86
N ALA A 780 -4.99 -38.54 -23.99
CA ALA A 780 -3.71 -38.54 -24.70
C ALA A 780 -2.89 -37.30 -24.26
N PRO A 781 -1.86 -37.48 -23.41
CA PRO A 781 -0.99 -36.37 -22.99
C PRO A 781 -0.17 -35.84 -24.16
N GLY A 782 0.43 -36.73 -24.98
CA GLY A 782 1.20 -36.33 -26.16
C GLY A 782 2.45 -35.52 -25.82
N THR A 783 3.14 -35.85 -24.72
CA THR A 783 4.45 -35.27 -24.38
C THR A 783 5.57 -36.13 -24.95
N GLU A 784 6.76 -35.56 -25.17
CA GLU A 784 7.93 -36.30 -25.67
C GLU A 784 8.40 -37.41 -24.71
N ARG A 785 8.21 -37.26 -23.40
CA ARG A 785 8.60 -38.28 -22.40
C ARG A 785 7.52 -39.30 -22.08
N PHE A 786 6.27 -38.99 -22.39
CA PHE A 786 5.13 -39.83 -22.04
C PHE A 786 3.96 -39.56 -23.00
N SER A 787 3.70 -40.55 -23.85
CA SER A 787 2.72 -40.50 -24.95
C SER A 787 1.61 -41.53 -24.81
N GLU A 788 1.71 -42.45 -23.85
CA GLU A 788 0.71 -43.51 -23.64
C GLU A 788 -0.65 -42.95 -23.22
N ALA A 789 -1.73 -43.63 -23.63
CA ALA A 789 -3.09 -43.21 -23.35
C ALA A 789 -3.47 -43.51 -21.90
N CYS A 790 -3.66 -42.47 -21.11
CA CYS A 790 -4.09 -42.56 -19.72
C CYS A 790 -5.59 -42.85 -19.61
N PRO A 791 -6.03 -43.68 -18.65
CA PRO A 791 -7.43 -43.72 -18.24
C PRO A 791 -7.80 -42.38 -17.55
N LEU A 792 -8.95 -41.81 -17.89
CA LEU A 792 -9.45 -40.54 -17.33
C LEU A 792 -10.85 -40.72 -16.74
N GLY A 793 -11.09 -40.11 -15.58
CA GLY A 793 -12.38 -40.06 -14.91
C GLY A 793 -12.96 -38.64 -14.87
N PRO A 794 -14.29 -38.50 -14.64
CA PRO A 794 -14.95 -37.22 -14.30
C PRO A 794 -15.26 -37.09 -12.79
N TRP A 795 -14.72 -37.96 -11.95
CA TRP A 795 -15.20 -38.17 -10.58
C TRP A 795 -14.76 -37.12 -9.57
N VAL A 796 -13.55 -36.58 -9.70
CA VAL A 796 -13.06 -35.46 -8.87
C VAL A 796 -13.90 -34.22 -9.13
N MET A 797 -14.25 -33.95 -10.40
CA MET A 797 -15.18 -32.88 -10.75
C MET A 797 -16.59 -33.14 -10.16
N ILE A 798 -17.15 -34.33 -10.40
CA ILE A 798 -18.52 -34.66 -9.94
C ILE A 798 -18.62 -34.59 -8.41
N LEU A 799 -17.74 -35.28 -7.68
CA LEU A 799 -17.76 -35.32 -6.21
C LEU A 799 -17.33 -33.99 -5.60
N GLY A 800 -16.41 -33.26 -6.24
CA GLY A 800 -16.04 -31.90 -5.85
C GLY A 800 -17.23 -30.94 -5.93
N THR A 801 -17.87 -30.82 -7.10
CA THR A 801 -19.05 -29.96 -7.30
C THR A 801 -20.25 -30.40 -6.46
N PHE A 802 -20.50 -31.70 -6.33
CA PHE A 802 -21.53 -32.23 -5.43
C PHE A 802 -21.22 -31.85 -3.97
N GLY A 803 -19.97 -31.98 -3.53
CA GLY A 803 -19.49 -31.50 -2.24
C GLY A 803 -19.71 -30.00 -2.05
N THR A 804 -19.41 -29.16 -3.05
CA THR A 804 -19.69 -27.71 -3.00
C THR A 804 -21.18 -27.43 -2.75
N LEU A 805 -22.05 -28.08 -3.52
CA LEU A 805 -23.51 -27.89 -3.42
C LEU A 805 -24.08 -28.39 -2.09
N VAL A 806 -23.68 -29.59 -1.67
CA VAL A 806 -24.10 -30.18 -0.38
C VAL A 806 -23.59 -29.34 0.79
N GLY A 807 -22.32 -28.93 0.79
CA GLY A 807 -21.75 -28.08 1.84
C GLY A 807 -22.44 -26.71 1.93
N LEU A 808 -22.85 -26.13 0.80
CA LEU A 808 -23.63 -24.89 0.79
C LEU A 808 -25.05 -25.11 1.36
N MET A 809 -25.74 -26.18 0.95
CA MET A 809 -27.09 -26.52 1.44
C MET A 809 -27.12 -26.95 2.92
N LEU A 810 -26.06 -27.58 3.41
CA LEU A 810 -25.91 -27.98 4.82
C LEU A 810 -25.39 -26.86 5.71
N SER A 811 -24.79 -25.80 5.17
CA SER A 811 -24.24 -24.69 5.98
C SER A 811 -25.22 -24.04 6.99
N PRO A 812 -26.55 -23.93 6.76
CA PRO A 812 -27.51 -23.45 7.77
C PRO A 812 -27.83 -24.46 8.89
N TYR A 813 -27.36 -25.71 8.74
CA TYR A 813 -27.54 -26.79 9.70
C TYR A 813 -26.24 -27.10 10.45
N CYS A 814 -25.07 -26.79 9.88
CA CYS A 814 -23.78 -26.99 10.53
C CYS A 814 -23.59 -26.07 11.77
N PRO A 815 -23.06 -26.61 12.89
CA PRO A 815 -22.48 -25.79 13.93
C PRO A 815 -21.19 -25.12 13.41
N ARG A 816 -21.07 -23.80 13.61
CA ARG A 816 -19.88 -23.03 13.21
C ARG A 816 -19.13 -22.58 14.45
N CYS A 817 -17.80 -22.46 14.35
CA CYS A 817 -16.94 -21.98 15.43
C CYS A 817 -16.97 -20.45 15.64
N ASN A 818 -17.84 -19.72 14.95
CA ASN A 818 -17.99 -18.26 15.10
C ASN A 818 -19.33 -17.98 15.84
N PRO A 819 -19.31 -17.31 17.00
CA PRO A 819 -20.50 -17.10 17.83
C PRO A 819 -21.45 -16.00 17.36
N MET A 820 -21.05 -15.14 16.39
CA MET A 820 -21.89 -14.03 15.92
C MET A 820 -22.89 -14.51 14.86
N ASP A 821 -24.14 -14.79 15.25
CA ASP A 821 -25.20 -15.16 14.32
C ASP A 821 -26.63 -14.72 14.69
N MET A 822 -26.82 -14.02 15.80
CA MET A 822 -28.13 -13.50 16.21
C MET A 822 -28.47 -12.22 15.43
N CYS A 823 -29.51 -12.28 14.61
CA CYS A 823 -29.93 -11.17 13.80
C CYS A 823 -31.38 -10.71 14.03
N PHE A 824 -31.63 -9.44 13.73
CA PHE A 824 -32.96 -8.90 13.58
C PHE A 824 -33.41 -9.04 12.12
N ILE A 825 -34.59 -9.63 11.94
CA ILE A 825 -35.33 -9.66 10.69
C ILE A 825 -36.77 -9.31 11.04
N ASP A 826 -37.27 -8.20 10.51
CA ASP A 826 -38.60 -7.65 10.75
C ASP A 826 -39.74 -8.70 10.75
N ALA A 827 -39.77 -9.56 9.74
CA ALA A 827 -40.78 -10.61 9.55
C ALA A 827 -40.81 -11.70 10.62
N ALA A 828 -39.72 -11.88 11.38
CA ALA A 828 -39.59 -12.92 12.41
C ALA A 828 -39.45 -12.35 13.83
N CYS A 829 -38.93 -11.13 13.96
CA CYS A 829 -38.69 -10.47 15.25
C CYS A 829 -39.85 -9.58 15.69
N VAL A 830 -40.60 -8.99 14.76
CA VAL A 830 -41.84 -8.23 15.05
C VAL A 830 -43.04 -9.16 14.89
N GLN A 831 -44.01 -9.08 15.81
CA GLN A 831 -45.23 -9.89 15.72
C GLN A 831 -46.14 -9.36 14.61
N GLN A 832 -46.51 -10.21 13.64
CA GLN A 832 -47.20 -9.85 12.40
C GLN A 832 -48.70 -10.23 12.40
N THR A 833 -49.23 -10.72 13.53
CA THR A 833 -50.59 -11.28 13.68
C THR A 833 -51.48 -10.49 14.65
N ASP A 834 -50.91 -9.53 15.38
CA ASP A 834 -51.54 -8.64 16.37
C ASP A 834 -51.12 -7.20 16.05
N GLU A 835 -52.07 -6.34 15.70
CA GLU A 835 -51.81 -4.96 15.31
C GLU A 835 -51.18 -4.12 16.42
N THR A 836 -51.47 -4.43 17.69
CA THR A 836 -50.93 -3.67 18.83
C THR A 836 -49.44 -3.98 18.99
N MET A 837 -49.09 -5.26 19.00
CA MET A 837 -47.69 -5.71 19.08
C MET A 837 -46.89 -5.36 17.81
N MET A 838 -47.53 -5.37 16.64
CA MET A 838 -46.92 -4.92 15.38
C MET A 838 -46.55 -3.43 15.43
N LYS A 839 -47.48 -2.55 15.81
CA LYS A 839 -47.21 -1.10 15.96
C LYS A 839 -46.15 -0.82 17.03
N ARG A 840 -46.19 -1.54 18.17
CA ARG A 840 -45.16 -1.46 19.21
C ARG A 840 -43.78 -1.88 18.70
N GLY A 841 -43.71 -2.93 17.89
CA GLY A 841 -42.46 -3.39 17.27
C GLY A 841 -41.89 -2.41 16.25
N ILE A 842 -42.73 -1.85 15.38
CA ILE A 842 -42.32 -0.86 14.36
C ILE A 842 -41.82 0.43 15.02
N HIS A 843 -42.59 1.02 15.94
CA HIS A 843 -42.15 2.21 16.68
C HIS A 843 -40.95 1.91 17.60
N GLY A 844 -40.70 0.64 17.90
CA GLY A 844 -39.58 0.14 18.68
C GLY A 844 -38.28 -0.14 17.90
N ILE A 845 -38.24 0.05 16.58
CA ILE A 845 -37.06 -0.27 15.74
C ILE A 845 -35.76 0.37 16.26
N GLY A 846 -35.81 1.60 16.79
CA GLY A 846 -34.66 2.25 17.42
C GLY A 846 -34.02 1.44 18.56
N GLY A 847 -34.82 0.69 19.33
CA GLY A 847 -34.32 -0.20 20.39
C GLY A 847 -33.55 -1.41 19.85
N PHE A 848 -34.02 -2.00 18.74
CA PHE A 848 -33.29 -3.06 18.04
C PHE A 848 -31.98 -2.56 17.44
N LEU A 849 -31.96 -1.35 16.87
CA LEU A 849 -30.76 -0.71 16.33
C LEU A 849 -29.74 -0.40 17.45
N LEU A 850 -30.18 0.10 18.61
CA LEU A 850 -29.30 0.42 19.75
C LEU A 850 -28.55 -0.81 20.30
N VAL A 851 -29.17 -1.99 20.29
CA VAL A 851 -28.54 -3.21 20.83
C VAL A 851 -27.80 -4.06 19.78
N SER A 852 -27.70 -3.57 18.54
CA SER A 852 -27.06 -4.26 17.42
C SER A 852 -25.60 -3.85 17.24
N LYS A 853 -24.70 -4.82 17.09
CA LYS A 853 -23.26 -4.58 16.85
C LYS A 853 -22.93 -4.17 15.40
N GLU A 854 -23.74 -4.62 14.45
CA GLU A 854 -23.56 -4.37 13.01
C GLU A 854 -24.90 -4.05 12.37
N LEU A 855 -24.96 -3.01 11.51
CA LEU A 855 -26.06 -2.80 10.57
C LEU A 855 -25.66 -3.34 9.20
N ARG A 856 -26.31 -4.42 8.74
CA ARG A 856 -26.06 -5.02 7.42
C ARG A 856 -27.13 -4.62 6.43
N ILE A 857 -26.72 -3.86 5.41
CA ILE A 857 -27.58 -3.34 4.35
C ILE A 857 -27.57 -4.32 3.17
N ILE A 858 -28.67 -5.05 2.95
CA ILE A 858 -28.85 -5.88 1.75
C ILE A 858 -29.34 -4.98 0.61
N TRP A 859 -28.41 -4.34 -0.08
CA TRP A 859 -28.72 -3.30 -1.06
C TRP A 859 -29.31 -3.85 -2.36
N SER A 860 -30.31 -3.12 -2.86
CA SER A 860 -30.92 -3.27 -4.18
C SER A 860 -31.26 -1.87 -4.73
N PRO A 861 -31.52 -1.70 -6.04
CA PRO A 861 -31.78 -0.38 -6.63
C PRO A 861 -32.95 0.40 -6.03
N VAL A 862 -33.85 -0.25 -5.28
CA VAL A 862 -35.01 0.36 -4.57
C VAL A 862 -34.80 0.43 -3.05
N TYR A 863 -33.55 0.38 -2.58
CA TYR A 863 -33.23 0.42 -1.15
C TYR A 863 -33.22 1.87 -0.64
N LEU A 864 -32.41 2.75 -1.25
CA LEU A 864 -32.30 4.16 -0.85
C LEU A 864 -33.56 4.99 -1.20
N THR A 865 -34.47 4.44 -2.00
CA THR A 865 -35.75 5.08 -2.32
C THR A 865 -36.82 4.86 -1.25
N ARG A 866 -36.55 4.12 -0.15
CA ARG A 866 -37.56 3.82 0.90
C ARG A 866 -37.23 4.48 2.24
N LEU A 867 -38.21 5.19 2.80
CA LEU A 867 -38.01 6.06 3.96
C LEU A 867 -37.57 5.30 5.22
N TRP A 868 -38.13 4.12 5.48
CA TRP A 868 -37.73 3.30 6.62
C TRP A 868 -36.29 2.77 6.51
N CYS A 869 -35.83 2.39 5.32
CA CYS A 869 -34.44 1.92 5.10
C CYS A 869 -33.41 3.04 5.30
N VAL A 870 -33.79 4.27 4.96
CA VAL A 870 -33.01 5.49 5.20
C VAL A 870 -32.97 5.82 6.70
N PHE A 871 -34.13 5.78 7.37
CA PHE A 871 -34.27 6.00 8.82
C PHE A 871 -33.44 5.00 9.65
N GLU A 872 -33.38 3.73 9.25
CA GLU A 872 -32.58 2.71 9.94
C GLU A 872 -31.09 3.06 9.93
N ILE A 873 -30.55 3.55 8.81
CA ILE A 873 -29.14 3.98 8.72
C ILE A 873 -28.90 5.22 9.58
N ALA A 874 -29.76 6.23 9.43
CA ALA A 874 -29.70 7.49 10.17
C ALA A 874 -29.68 7.27 11.69
N THR A 875 -30.61 6.42 12.15
CA THR A 875 -30.79 6.10 13.57
C THR A 875 -29.65 5.25 14.07
N TYR A 876 -29.24 4.21 13.33
CA TYR A 876 -28.17 3.31 13.76
C TYR A 876 -26.84 4.03 13.99
N LYS A 877 -26.35 4.83 13.04
CA LYS A 877 -25.04 5.46 13.18
C LYS A 877 -25.01 6.49 14.32
N LYS A 878 -26.11 7.21 14.55
CA LYS A 878 -26.17 8.17 15.65
C LYS A 878 -26.26 7.47 17.03
N LEU A 879 -26.96 6.34 17.12
CA LEU A 879 -27.03 5.54 18.34
C LEU A 879 -25.73 4.77 18.62
N ASN A 880 -25.06 4.29 17.57
CA ASN A 880 -23.81 3.55 17.61
C ASN A 880 -22.74 4.23 16.72
N PRO A 881 -22.07 5.31 17.17
CA PRO A 881 -21.05 6.01 16.38
C PRO A 881 -19.93 5.11 15.88
N ASP A 882 -19.43 4.23 16.76
CA ASP A 882 -18.43 3.21 16.47
C ASP A 882 -19.01 1.91 15.87
N GLY A 883 -20.34 1.87 15.69
CA GLY A 883 -21.06 0.72 15.13
C GLY A 883 -20.74 0.53 13.65
N ALA A 884 -20.44 -0.70 13.27
CA ALA A 884 -20.12 -1.04 11.88
C ALA A 884 -21.39 -1.01 11.01
N VAL A 885 -21.31 -0.36 9.85
CA VAL A 885 -22.33 -0.44 8.80
C VAL A 885 -21.74 -1.18 7.59
N VAL A 886 -22.33 -2.32 7.23
CA VAL A 886 -21.82 -3.21 6.17
C VAL A 886 -22.77 -3.23 4.99
N LEU A 887 -22.31 -2.71 3.86
CA LEU A 887 -23.05 -2.70 2.61
C LEU A 887 -22.84 -4.04 1.85
N ALA A 888 -23.93 -4.77 1.61
CA ALA A 888 -23.95 -6.07 0.95
C ALA A 888 -24.85 -6.04 -0.31
N PRO A 889 -24.32 -5.64 -1.48
CA PRO A 889 -25.11 -5.56 -2.72
C PRO A 889 -25.45 -6.95 -3.28
N ILE A 890 -26.73 -7.19 -3.55
CA ILE A 890 -27.27 -8.49 -4.02
C ILE A 890 -26.60 -9.01 -5.33
N PHE A 891 -26.09 -8.11 -6.17
CA PHE A 891 -25.45 -8.49 -7.44
C PHE A 891 -24.08 -9.16 -7.26
N LEU A 892 -23.40 -9.00 -6.12
CA LEU A 892 -22.04 -9.49 -5.91
C LEU A 892 -21.97 -11.03 -5.96
N GLU A 893 -22.79 -11.72 -5.15
CA GLU A 893 -22.82 -13.19 -5.16
C GLU A 893 -23.43 -13.75 -6.46
N THR A 894 -24.26 -12.98 -7.16
CA THR A 894 -24.77 -13.35 -8.49
C THR A 894 -23.62 -13.48 -9.49
N VAL A 895 -22.64 -12.55 -9.46
CA VAL A 895 -21.42 -12.64 -10.27
C VAL A 895 -20.59 -13.88 -9.93
N VAL A 896 -20.47 -14.23 -8.64
CA VAL A 896 -19.74 -15.44 -8.20
C VAL A 896 -20.36 -16.71 -8.79
N VAL A 897 -21.70 -16.82 -8.77
CA VAL A 897 -22.42 -17.98 -9.32
C VAL A 897 -22.26 -18.08 -10.83
N LEU A 898 -22.29 -16.95 -11.55
CA LEU A 898 -22.08 -16.93 -13.01
C LEU A 898 -20.66 -17.37 -13.40
N PHE A 899 -19.63 -16.90 -12.68
CA PHE A 899 -18.26 -17.37 -12.88
C PHE A 899 -18.10 -18.86 -12.51
N TYR A 900 -18.65 -19.32 -11.38
CA TYR A 900 -18.63 -20.74 -11.01
C TYR A 900 -19.28 -21.63 -12.09
N ALA A 901 -20.46 -21.24 -12.58
CA ALA A 901 -21.17 -21.96 -13.64
C ALA A 901 -20.38 -21.96 -14.97
N SER A 902 -19.73 -20.85 -15.32
CA SER A 902 -18.89 -20.74 -16.52
C SER A 902 -17.63 -21.61 -16.41
N ASN A 903 -16.95 -21.54 -15.26
CA ASN A 903 -15.81 -22.39 -14.93
C ASN A 903 -16.21 -23.88 -15.01
N LEU A 904 -17.36 -24.27 -14.45
CA LEU A 904 -17.86 -25.65 -14.48
C LEU A 904 -18.21 -26.12 -15.90
N LEU A 905 -18.97 -25.35 -16.66
CA LEU A 905 -19.34 -25.70 -18.04
C LEU A 905 -18.12 -25.79 -18.97
N GLY A 906 -17.20 -24.83 -18.85
CA GLY A 906 -15.94 -24.84 -19.60
C GLY A 906 -15.05 -26.02 -19.23
N ALA A 907 -14.94 -26.34 -17.93
CA ALA A 907 -14.17 -27.49 -17.45
C ALA A 907 -14.76 -28.82 -17.92
N VAL A 908 -16.09 -28.98 -17.90
CA VAL A 908 -16.78 -30.17 -18.41
C VAL A 908 -16.52 -30.32 -19.92
N ALA A 909 -16.67 -29.24 -20.69
CA ALA A 909 -16.37 -29.27 -22.12
C ALA A 909 -14.90 -29.67 -22.40
N TYR A 910 -13.94 -29.08 -21.69
CA TYR A 910 -12.52 -29.39 -21.85
C TYR A 910 -12.19 -30.84 -21.48
N LEU A 911 -12.75 -31.36 -20.37
CA LEU A 911 -12.60 -32.74 -19.94
C LEU A 911 -13.10 -33.72 -21.02
N PHE A 912 -14.29 -33.51 -21.58
CA PHE A 912 -14.82 -34.39 -22.62
C PHE A 912 -14.03 -34.30 -23.94
N ILE A 913 -13.60 -33.10 -24.35
CA ILE A 913 -12.78 -32.95 -25.56
C ILE A 913 -11.44 -33.68 -25.40
N ARG A 914 -10.70 -33.45 -24.31
CA ARG A 914 -9.41 -34.14 -24.07
C ARG A 914 -9.57 -35.63 -23.73
N GLY A 915 -10.69 -36.00 -23.11
CA GLY A 915 -11.06 -37.37 -22.75
C GLY A 915 -11.58 -38.23 -23.90
N SER A 916 -11.76 -37.65 -25.09
CA SER A 916 -12.08 -38.38 -26.32
C SER A 916 -10.87 -39.11 -26.94
N GLY A 917 -9.67 -38.95 -26.37
CA GLY A 917 -8.40 -39.36 -26.97
C GLY A 917 -7.81 -38.33 -27.94
N ALA A 918 -8.43 -37.15 -28.08
CA ALA A 918 -7.92 -36.06 -28.93
C ALA A 918 -6.50 -35.60 -28.52
N GLY A 919 -5.62 -35.49 -29.52
CA GLY A 919 -4.23 -35.07 -29.34
C GLY A 919 -4.05 -33.63 -28.89
N SER A 920 -2.81 -33.29 -28.51
CA SER A 920 -2.36 -31.99 -27.97
C SER A 920 -2.78 -30.78 -28.81
N TYR A 921 -2.40 -30.71 -30.08
CA TYR A 921 -3.42 -30.68 -31.13
C TYR A 921 -4.66 -29.78 -31.00
N VAL A 922 -5.70 -30.42 -30.47
CA VAL A 922 -7.07 -29.94 -30.36
C VAL A 922 -7.25 -29.05 -29.13
N ALA A 923 -6.29 -29.04 -28.20
CA ALA A 923 -6.42 -28.38 -26.91
C ALA A 923 -6.53 -26.85 -26.97
N ILE A 924 -5.93 -26.19 -27.97
CA ILE A 924 -6.07 -24.73 -28.19
C ILE A 924 -7.39 -24.41 -28.91
N PRO A 925 -7.77 -25.05 -30.05
CA PRO A 925 -9.08 -24.86 -30.68
C PRO A 925 -10.26 -25.13 -29.73
N ALA A 926 -10.13 -26.11 -28.82
CA ALA A 926 -11.13 -26.44 -27.80
C ALA A 926 -11.48 -25.26 -26.89
N LEU A 927 -10.55 -24.33 -26.65
CA LEU A 927 -10.74 -23.20 -25.73
C LEU A 927 -11.85 -22.26 -26.20
N LEU A 928 -12.08 -22.12 -27.51
CA LEU A 928 -13.19 -21.32 -28.03
C LEU A 928 -14.52 -21.84 -27.47
N LEU A 929 -14.76 -23.16 -27.52
CA LEU A 929 -15.98 -23.79 -27.01
C LEU A 929 -16.05 -23.71 -25.48
N CYS A 930 -14.94 -23.98 -24.80
CA CYS A 930 -14.86 -23.95 -23.33
C CYS A 930 -15.09 -22.53 -22.76
N CYS A 931 -14.76 -21.49 -23.54
CA CYS A 931 -14.96 -20.09 -23.16
C CYS A 931 -16.34 -19.52 -23.52
N LEU A 932 -17.17 -20.17 -24.36
CA LEU A 932 -18.49 -19.62 -24.73
C LEU A 932 -19.40 -19.24 -23.53
N PRO A 933 -19.42 -19.98 -22.39
CA PRO A 933 -20.22 -19.58 -21.22
C PRO A 933 -19.86 -18.18 -20.68
N TYR A 934 -18.62 -17.73 -20.84
CA TYR A 934 -18.20 -16.41 -20.38
C TYR A 934 -18.78 -15.26 -21.19
N LEU A 935 -19.24 -15.48 -22.44
CA LEU A 935 -19.95 -14.45 -23.21
C LEU A 935 -21.22 -14.00 -22.48
N ILE A 936 -21.97 -14.96 -21.91
CA ILE A 936 -23.16 -14.70 -21.09
C ILE A 936 -22.74 -14.03 -19.77
N THR A 937 -21.73 -14.57 -19.08
CA THR A 937 -21.27 -14.02 -17.81
C THR A 937 -20.76 -12.59 -17.95
N ILE A 938 -19.98 -12.25 -18.98
CA ILE A 938 -19.51 -10.89 -19.27
C ILE A 938 -20.70 -9.95 -19.56
N HIS A 939 -21.71 -10.41 -20.29
CA HIS A 939 -22.92 -9.60 -20.53
C HIS A 939 -23.62 -9.22 -19.21
N TYR A 940 -23.92 -10.21 -18.36
CA TYR A 940 -24.55 -9.98 -17.06
C TYR A 940 -23.64 -9.20 -16.11
N LEU A 941 -22.33 -9.39 -16.18
CA LEU A 941 -21.33 -8.67 -15.39
C LEU A 941 -21.36 -7.17 -15.70
N ARG A 942 -21.40 -6.78 -16.98
CA ARG A 942 -21.61 -5.38 -17.39
C ARG A 942 -22.91 -4.81 -16.83
N LYS A 943 -24.04 -5.53 -16.96
CA LYS A 943 -25.33 -5.09 -16.39
C LYS A 943 -25.29 -4.95 -14.87
N ASN A 944 -24.54 -5.79 -14.16
CA ASN A 944 -24.32 -5.68 -12.72
C ASN A 944 -23.41 -4.49 -12.37
N TYR A 945 -22.41 -4.17 -13.20
CA TYR A 945 -21.60 -2.96 -13.01
C TYR A 945 -22.40 -1.67 -13.24
N VAL A 946 -23.41 -1.66 -14.13
CA VAL A 946 -24.39 -0.56 -14.19
C VAL A 946 -25.16 -0.42 -12.87
N GLN A 947 -25.46 -1.52 -12.16
CA GLN A 947 -26.08 -1.42 -10.81
C GLN A 947 -25.09 -0.86 -9.77
N LYS A 948 -23.80 -1.19 -9.85
CA LYS A 948 -22.76 -0.56 -9.02
C LYS A 948 -22.62 0.94 -9.30
N HIS A 949 -22.70 1.37 -10.57
CA HIS A 949 -22.65 2.80 -10.92
C HIS A 949 -23.90 3.52 -10.43
N ARG A 950 -25.09 2.91 -10.55
CA ARG A 950 -26.34 3.42 -9.94
C ARG A 950 -26.28 3.50 -8.41
N LEU A 951 -25.67 2.54 -7.74
CA LEU A 951 -25.42 2.59 -6.29
C LEU A 951 -24.61 3.84 -5.92
N PHE A 952 -23.54 4.14 -6.65
CA PHE A 952 -22.72 5.34 -6.41
C PHE A 952 -23.55 6.62 -6.67
N ALA A 953 -24.25 6.68 -7.81
CA ALA A 953 -25.09 7.81 -8.19
C ALA A 953 -26.28 8.04 -7.24
N GLN A 954 -26.82 7.00 -6.58
CA GLN A 954 -27.90 7.12 -5.60
C GLN A 954 -27.44 7.71 -4.26
N PHE A 955 -26.19 7.47 -3.84
CA PHE A 955 -25.63 8.14 -2.67
C PHE A 955 -25.32 9.61 -2.96
N GLU A 956 -24.86 9.92 -4.17
CA GLU A 956 -24.49 11.26 -4.63
C GLU A 956 -25.70 12.17 -4.89
N ASN A 957 -26.71 11.65 -5.59
CA ASN A 957 -27.97 12.35 -5.88
C ASN A 957 -29.05 12.05 -4.84
N PHE A 958 -28.66 11.61 -3.62
CA PHE A 958 -29.61 11.34 -2.55
C PHE A 958 -30.39 12.61 -2.17
N ASP A 959 -31.68 12.49 -1.93
CA ASP A 959 -32.53 13.56 -1.43
C ASP A 959 -33.63 12.92 -0.58
N LEU A 960 -33.73 13.34 0.69
CA LEU A 960 -34.69 12.80 1.66
C LEU A 960 -36.15 13.09 1.25
N ASP A 961 -36.42 14.24 0.62
CA ASP A 961 -37.79 14.65 0.31
C ASP A 961 -38.35 13.90 -0.91
N LEU A 962 -37.48 13.36 -1.77
CA LEU A 962 -37.83 12.48 -2.90
C LEU A 962 -38.01 10.99 -2.49
N VAL A 963 -37.83 10.64 -1.22
CA VAL A 963 -37.91 9.26 -0.74
C VAL A 963 -39.38 8.79 -0.63
N GLU A 964 -39.66 7.59 -1.14
CA GLU A 964 -40.97 6.96 -1.10
C GLU A 964 -41.34 6.53 0.33
N CYS A 965 -42.56 6.86 0.74
CA CYS A 965 -43.18 6.36 1.96
C CYS A 965 -44.51 5.67 1.63
N SER A 966 -44.77 4.53 2.24
CA SER A 966 -46.02 3.77 2.03
C SER A 966 -47.18 4.29 2.89
N ASN A 967 -46.89 5.09 3.92
CA ASN A 967 -47.87 5.65 4.84
C ASN A 967 -47.44 7.06 5.27
N GLU A 968 -48.25 8.07 4.98
CA GLU A 968 -47.86 9.47 5.18
C GLU A 968 -47.80 9.89 6.66
N SER A 969 -48.47 9.17 7.57
CA SER A 969 -48.27 9.38 9.01
C SER A 969 -46.85 9.04 9.46
N ASP A 970 -46.24 8.03 8.83
CA ASP A 970 -44.90 7.56 9.16
C ASP A 970 -43.84 8.53 8.61
N ARG A 971 -44.15 9.25 7.52
CA ARG A 971 -43.30 10.31 6.98
C ARG A 971 -43.07 11.39 8.04
N ASN A 972 -44.13 11.93 8.62
CA ASN A 972 -44.03 12.96 9.65
C ASN A 972 -43.21 12.49 10.88
N PHE A 973 -43.39 11.23 11.30
CA PHE A 973 -42.59 10.64 12.37
C PHE A 973 -41.10 10.56 12.01
N VAL A 974 -40.77 10.02 10.84
CA VAL A 974 -39.37 9.84 10.40
C VAL A 974 -38.66 11.18 10.18
N HIS A 975 -39.27 12.14 9.47
CA HIS A 975 -38.64 13.45 9.25
C HIS A 975 -38.44 14.22 10.57
N THR A 976 -39.37 14.11 11.52
CA THR A 976 -39.19 14.69 12.88
C THR A 976 -37.99 14.07 13.59
N ALA A 977 -37.86 12.73 13.55
CA ALA A 977 -36.74 12.04 14.17
C ALA A 977 -35.39 12.35 13.48
N ILE A 978 -35.35 12.42 12.15
CA ILE A 978 -34.16 12.81 11.38
C ILE A 978 -33.73 14.23 11.72
N THR A 979 -34.67 15.18 11.77
CA THR A 979 -34.41 16.58 12.17
C THR A 979 -33.81 16.65 13.58
N GLN A 980 -34.31 15.87 14.53
CA GLN A 980 -33.74 15.79 15.88
C GLN A 980 -32.34 15.12 15.94
N LEU A 981 -32.07 14.15 15.06
CA LEU A 981 -30.81 13.41 14.97
C LEU A 981 -29.68 14.22 14.30
N TYR A 982 -30.01 15.01 13.28
CA TYR A 982 -29.08 15.65 12.34
C TYR A 982 -29.23 17.18 12.23
N GLY A 983 -30.12 17.79 13.02
CA GLY A 983 -30.42 19.23 13.02
C GLY A 983 -31.43 19.62 11.92
N SER A 984 -31.31 19.07 10.72
CA SER A 984 -32.25 19.30 9.61
C SER A 984 -32.28 18.14 8.61
N ASN A 985 -33.31 18.10 7.75
CA ASN A 985 -33.38 17.19 6.59
C ASN A 985 -32.16 17.36 5.68
N GLU A 986 -31.73 18.60 5.43
CA GLU A 986 -30.55 18.95 4.63
C GLU A 986 -29.24 18.45 5.27
N GLY A 987 -29.10 18.59 6.59
CA GLY A 987 -27.94 18.10 7.34
C GLY A 987 -27.82 16.57 7.26
N PHE A 988 -28.95 15.86 7.28
CA PHE A 988 -28.97 14.42 7.03
C PHE A 988 -28.63 14.07 5.57
N THR A 989 -29.22 14.74 4.59
CA THR A 989 -28.91 14.54 3.16
C THR A 989 -27.42 14.78 2.88
N SER A 990 -26.83 15.82 3.47
CA SER A 990 -25.39 16.10 3.41
C SER A 990 -24.54 14.99 4.04
N TYR A 991 -24.94 14.48 5.22
CA TYR A 991 -24.30 13.33 5.85
C TYR A 991 -24.33 12.06 4.98
N VAL A 992 -25.46 11.79 4.30
CA VAL A 992 -25.59 10.65 3.37
C VAL A 992 -24.69 10.82 2.15
N LYS A 993 -24.62 12.02 1.56
CA LYS A 993 -23.76 12.34 0.40
C LYS A 993 -22.27 12.33 0.73
N GLY A 994 -21.90 12.75 1.93
CA GLY A 994 -20.51 12.85 2.41
C GLY A 994 -20.05 11.62 3.18
N ALA A 995 -20.01 11.74 4.51
CA ALA A 995 -19.35 10.77 5.39
C ALA A 995 -19.88 9.33 5.24
N LEU A 996 -21.19 9.13 5.10
CA LEU A 996 -21.77 7.80 4.91
C LEU A 996 -21.41 7.19 3.55
N ARG A 997 -21.43 7.99 2.47
CA ARG A 997 -20.99 7.58 1.13
C ARG A 997 -19.55 7.08 1.18
N GLU A 998 -18.65 7.81 1.84
CA GLU A 998 -17.26 7.39 2.00
C GLU A 998 -17.13 6.10 2.82
N GLU A 999 -17.79 6.01 3.98
CA GLU A 999 -17.76 4.83 4.86
C GLU A 999 -18.22 3.56 4.13
N LEU A 1000 -19.33 3.63 3.37
CA LEU A 1000 -19.94 2.48 2.72
C LEU A 1000 -19.33 2.12 1.35
N LEU A 1001 -18.92 3.12 0.56
CA LEU A 1001 -18.42 2.87 -0.80
C LEU A 1001 -16.92 2.63 -0.85
N ARG A 1002 -16.11 3.13 0.10
CA ARG A 1002 -14.66 2.91 0.13
C ARG A 1002 -14.25 1.43 0.16
N PRO A 1003 -14.89 0.53 0.94
CA PRO A 1003 -14.62 -0.91 0.86
C PRO A 1003 -14.95 -1.52 -0.51
N ILE A 1004 -16.07 -1.11 -1.12
CA ILE A 1004 -16.51 -1.60 -2.44
C ILE A 1004 -15.55 -1.10 -3.53
N ALA A 1005 -15.11 0.15 -3.47
CA ALA A 1005 -14.18 0.74 -4.43
C ALA A 1005 -12.74 0.18 -4.29
N GLY A 1006 -12.31 -0.14 -3.07
CA GLY A 1006 -11.04 -0.81 -2.81
C GLY A 1006 -11.01 -2.29 -3.24
N SER A 1007 -12.19 -2.91 -3.38
CA SER A 1007 -12.34 -4.27 -3.90
C SER A 1007 -12.26 -4.32 -5.43
N VAL A 1008 -11.46 -5.27 -5.94
CA VAL A 1008 -11.32 -5.53 -7.39
C VAL A 1008 -12.38 -6.52 -7.86
N GLY A 1009 -12.91 -7.31 -6.94
CA GLY A 1009 -13.95 -8.29 -7.22
C GLY A 1009 -14.24 -9.14 -5.99
N PRO A 1010 -14.92 -10.28 -6.18
CA PRO A 1010 -15.27 -11.20 -5.10
C PRO A 1010 -14.07 -12.02 -4.60
N GLU A 1011 -12.98 -11.38 -4.14
CA GLU A 1011 -11.75 -12.06 -3.69
C GLU A 1011 -12.00 -13.09 -2.57
N ARG A 1012 -12.93 -12.78 -1.66
CA ARG A 1012 -13.40 -13.71 -0.62
C ARG A 1012 -13.92 -15.04 -1.17
N TYR A 1013 -14.33 -15.06 -2.43
CA TYR A 1013 -14.87 -16.23 -3.13
C TYR A 1013 -13.90 -16.76 -4.22
N ALA A 1014 -12.66 -16.25 -4.33
CA ALA A 1014 -11.72 -16.64 -5.38
C ALA A 1014 -11.54 -18.17 -5.48
N LEU A 1015 -11.18 -18.85 -4.38
CA LEU A 1015 -11.02 -20.30 -4.36
C LEU A 1015 -12.31 -21.07 -4.70
N LEU A 1016 -13.48 -20.52 -4.31
CA LEU A 1016 -14.77 -21.11 -4.67
C LEU A 1016 -15.01 -21.01 -6.18
N ILE A 1017 -14.74 -19.85 -6.78
CA ILE A 1017 -14.81 -19.65 -8.24
C ILE A 1017 -13.88 -20.63 -8.95
N GLU A 1018 -12.60 -20.71 -8.58
CA GLU A 1018 -11.62 -21.57 -9.28
C GLU A 1018 -11.82 -23.08 -9.05
N SER A 1019 -12.59 -23.48 -8.03
CA SER A 1019 -12.73 -24.88 -7.63
C SER A 1019 -13.13 -25.87 -8.74
N PRO A 1020 -13.99 -25.56 -9.74
CA PRO A 1020 -14.28 -26.50 -10.84
C PRO A 1020 -13.07 -26.75 -11.76
N ILE A 1021 -12.27 -25.71 -12.03
CA ILE A 1021 -11.08 -25.78 -12.87
C ILE A 1021 -9.98 -26.56 -12.13
N LEU A 1022 -9.77 -26.27 -10.84
CA LEU A 1022 -8.84 -27.03 -10.00
C LEU A 1022 -9.23 -28.52 -9.91
N SER A 1023 -10.53 -28.82 -9.78
CA SER A 1023 -11.03 -30.20 -9.78
C SER A 1023 -10.73 -30.92 -11.10
N MET A 1024 -10.97 -30.25 -12.23
CA MET A 1024 -10.67 -30.77 -13.57
C MET A 1024 -9.17 -31.01 -13.79
N LEU A 1025 -8.31 -30.09 -13.36
CA LEU A 1025 -6.85 -30.23 -13.49
C LEU A 1025 -6.32 -31.41 -12.66
N LEU A 1026 -6.94 -31.67 -11.49
CA LEU A 1026 -6.61 -32.81 -10.64
C LEU A 1026 -7.01 -34.16 -11.27
N GLU A 1027 -8.07 -34.23 -12.09
CA GLU A 1027 -8.40 -35.43 -12.88
C GLU A 1027 -7.24 -35.84 -13.79
N PHE A 1028 -6.62 -34.87 -14.48
CA PHE A 1028 -5.50 -35.14 -15.39
C PHE A 1028 -4.23 -35.55 -14.63
N CYS A 1029 -3.98 -35.00 -13.43
CA CYS A 1029 -2.91 -35.49 -12.55
C CYS A 1029 -3.12 -36.98 -12.18
N ILE A 1030 -4.35 -37.37 -11.84
CA ILE A 1030 -4.70 -38.76 -11.51
C ILE A 1030 -4.62 -39.64 -12.76
N ALA A 1031 -5.04 -39.15 -13.92
CA ALA A 1031 -4.93 -39.87 -15.19
C ALA A 1031 -3.46 -40.16 -15.54
N LEU A 1032 -2.57 -39.17 -15.42
CA LEU A 1032 -1.13 -39.35 -15.61
C LEU A 1032 -0.55 -40.38 -14.62
N TRP A 1033 -0.93 -40.30 -13.34
CA TRP A 1033 -0.53 -41.30 -12.34
C TRP A 1033 -0.99 -42.70 -12.71
N LYS A 1034 -2.27 -42.89 -13.07
CA LYS A 1034 -2.85 -44.20 -13.41
C LYS A 1034 -2.36 -44.72 -14.76
N GLY A 1035 -1.88 -43.85 -15.65
CA GLY A 1035 -1.15 -44.22 -16.87
C GLY A 1035 0.31 -44.59 -16.64
N GLY A 1036 0.84 -44.49 -15.42
CA GLY A 1036 2.25 -44.81 -15.14
C GLY A 1036 3.24 -43.73 -15.58
N ALA A 1037 2.79 -42.47 -15.72
CA ALA A 1037 3.68 -41.36 -16.04
C ALA A 1037 4.74 -41.16 -14.93
N LEU A 1038 5.95 -40.78 -15.35
CA LEU A 1038 7.07 -40.54 -14.45
C LEU A 1038 6.74 -39.42 -13.42
N PRO A 1039 7.24 -39.49 -12.17
CA PRO A 1039 6.98 -38.47 -11.17
C PRO A 1039 7.41 -37.05 -11.57
N ASP A 1040 8.43 -36.90 -12.43
CA ASP A 1040 8.81 -35.59 -12.99
C ASP A 1040 7.73 -35.06 -13.94
N VAL A 1041 7.13 -35.90 -14.80
CA VAL A 1041 6.02 -35.50 -15.69
C VAL A 1041 4.76 -35.11 -14.90
N ILE A 1042 4.43 -35.85 -13.83
CA ILE A 1042 3.28 -35.54 -12.96
C ILE A 1042 3.53 -34.23 -12.21
N LEU A 1043 4.72 -34.04 -11.64
CA LEU A 1043 5.09 -32.80 -10.96
C LEU A 1043 5.16 -31.61 -11.93
N LEU A 1044 5.63 -31.83 -13.17
CA LEU A 1044 5.60 -30.82 -14.22
C LEU A 1044 4.17 -30.43 -14.55
N TYR A 1045 3.25 -31.40 -14.73
CA TYR A 1045 1.82 -31.12 -14.95
C TYR A 1045 1.24 -30.29 -13.80
N ALA A 1046 1.49 -30.69 -12.55
CA ALA A 1046 1.03 -29.97 -11.38
C ALA A 1046 1.56 -28.52 -11.33
N VAL A 1047 2.86 -28.30 -11.54
CA VAL A 1047 3.45 -26.95 -11.50
C VAL A 1047 3.03 -26.10 -12.72
N SER A 1048 3.00 -26.68 -13.93
CA SER A 1048 2.70 -25.96 -15.17
C SER A 1048 1.22 -25.65 -15.35
N LEU A 1049 0.35 -26.63 -15.11
CA LEU A 1049 -1.05 -26.57 -15.47
C LEU A 1049 -1.95 -26.36 -14.26
N VAL A 1050 -1.55 -26.71 -13.02
CA VAL A 1050 -2.30 -26.26 -11.84
C VAL A 1050 -1.90 -24.84 -11.45
N LEU A 1051 -0.62 -24.55 -11.17
CA LEU A 1051 -0.24 -23.19 -10.75
C LEU A 1051 -0.30 -22.18 -11.91
N GLY A 1052 0.29 -22.51 -13.06
CA GLY A 1052 0.33 -21.62 -14.22
C GLY A 1052 -1.06 -21.23 -14.75
N LEU A 1053 -1.96 -22.19 -14.96
CA LEU A 1053 -3.31 -21.89 -15.45
C LEU A 1053 -4.20 -21.23 -14.39
N LEU A 1054 -4.04 -21.51 -13.09
CA LEU A 1054 -4.84 -20.84 -12.06
C LEU A 1054 -4.51 -19.35 -11.97
N PHE A 1055 -3.22 -18.97 -11.95
CA PHE A 1055 -2.85 -17.55 -11.99
C PHE A 1055 -3.29 -16.88 -13.29
N HIS A 1056 -3.10 -17.55 -14.42
CA HIS A 1056 -3.51 -17.03 -15.73
C HIS A 1056 -5.03 -16.82 -15.85
N HIS A 1057 -5.82 -17.82 -15.47
CA HIS A 1057 -7.28 -17.75 -15.51
C HIS A 1057 -7.82 -16.70 -14.52
N ARG A 1058 -7.17 -16.56 -13.37
CA ARG A 1058 -7.45 -15.47 -12.41
C ARG A 1058 -7.21 -14.11 -13.05
N THR A 1059 -6.10 -13.91 -13.78
CA THR A 1059 -5.85 -12.68 -14.56
C THR A 1059 -6.93 -12.45 -15.61
N ALA A 1060 -7.35 -13.49 -16.33
CA ALA A 1060 -8.41 -13.40 -17.33
C ALA A 1060 -9.75 -12.94 -16.70
N ILE A 1061 -10.14 -13.53 -15.56
CA ILE A 1061 -11.34 -13.14 -14.80
C ILE A 1061 -11.24 -11.68 -14.33
N SER A 1062 -10.12 -11.27 -13.73
CA SER A 1062 -9.90 -9.89 -13.30
C SER A 1062 -9.94 -8.90 -14.47
N LEU A 1063 -9.39 -9.26 -15.64
CA LEU A 1063 -9.41 -8.42 -16.83
C LEU A 1063 -10.83 -8.28 -17.39
N ALA A 1064 -11.59 -9.37 -17.46
CA ALA A 1064 -13.00 -9.35 -17.85
C ALA A 1064 -13.84 -8.50 -16.88
N ILE A 1065 -13.55 -8.56 -15.57
CA ILE A 1065 -14.15 -7.70 -14.56
C ILE A 1065 -13.81 -6.21 -14.80
N LEU A 1066 -12.52 -5.86 -14.92
CA LEU A 1066 -12.07 -4.48 -15.14
C LEU A 1066 -12.70 -3.87 -16.40
N LEU A 1067 -12.68 -4.61 -17.52
CA LEU A 1067 -13.28 -4.17 -18.77
C LEU A 1067 -14.80 -4.06 -18.69
N SER A 1068 -15.47 -4.96 -17.95
CA SER A 1068 -16.92 -4.91 -17.75
C SER A 1068 -17.37 -3.77 -16.85
N ASP A 1069 -16.53 -3.32 -15.91
CA ASP A 1069 -16.75 -2.15 -15.06
C ASP A 1069 -16.46 -0.84 -15.82
N HIS A 1070 -15.42 -0.84 -16.67
CA HIS A 1070 -15.09 0.31 -17.52
C HIS A 1070 -16.15 0.55 -18.60
N PHE A 1071 -16.55 -0.49 -19.33
CA PHE A 1071 -17.55 -0.44 -20.41
C PHE A 1071 -18.93 -0.95 -19.95
N ALA A 1072 -19.31 -0.72 -18.69
CA ALA A 1072 -20.57 -1.24 -18.14
C ALA A 1072 -21.79 -0.73 -18.90
N GLU A 1073 -21.83 0.58 -19.16
CA GLU A 1073 -22.89 1.22 -19.92
C GLU A 1073 -22.71 1.02 -21.44
N PRO A 1074 -23.80 0.86 -22.20
CA PRO A 1074 -23.72 0.72 -23.64
C PRO A 1074 -23.40 2.06 -24.30
N ALA A 1075 -22.46 2.07 -25.26
CA ALA A 1075 -22.02 3.32 -25.91
C ALA A 1075 -23.11 4.02 -26.75
N CYS A 1076 -24.20 3.32 -27.04
CA CYS A 1076 -25.41 3.84 -27.66
C CYS A 1076 -26.61 2.96 -27.25
N SER A 1077 -27.84 3.45 -27.40
CA SER A 1077 -29.07 2.72 -27.05
C SER A 1077 -29.36 1.48 -27.92
N SER A 1078 -28.57 1.24 -28.97
CA SER A 1078 -28.73 0.08 -29.86
C SER A 1078 -28.26 -1.23 -29.22
N ILE A 1079 -29.13 -2.25 -29.22
CA ILE A 1079 -28.82 -3.59 -28.72
C ILE A 1079 -27.63 -4.24 -29.42
N CYS A 1080 -27.40 -3.92 -30.71
CA CYS A 1080 -26.26 -4.42 -31.47
C CYS A 1080 -24.93 -3.87 -30.93
N VAL A 1081 -24.90 -2.62 -30.46
CA VAL A 1081 -23.70 -2.00 -29.88
C VAL A 1081 -23.41 -2.59 -28.50
N ASP A 1082 -24.44 -2.82 -27.69
CA ASP A 1082 -24.32 -3.48 -26.38
C ASP A 1082 -23.80 -4.93 -26.49
N LEU A 1083 -24.30 -5.69 -27.46
CA LEU A 1083 -23.79 -7.03 -27.77
C LEU A 1083 -22.37 -6.99 -28.35
N LEU A 1084 -22.05 -6.02 -29.22
CA LEU A 1084 -20.70 -5.85 -29.78
C LEU A 1084 -19.66 -5.53 -28.68
N GLN A 1085 -19.96 -4.62 -27.75
CA GLN A 1085 -19.07 -4.34 -26.61
C GLN A 1085 -18.85 -5.60 -25.75
N THR A 1086 -19.91 -6.36 -25.48
CA THR A 1086 -19.83 -7.65 -24.78
C THR A 1086 -18.90 -8.62 -25.53
N PHE A 1087 -19.06 -8.74 -26.85
CA PHE A 1087 -18.26 -9.60 -27.70
C PHE A 1087 -16.78 -9.17 -27.77
N LEU A 1088 -16.48 -7.87 -27.82
CA LEU A 1088 -15.11 -7.36 -27.81
C LEU A 1088 -14.39 -7.65 -26.49
N ILE A 1089 -15.07 -7.50 -25.35
CA ILE A 1089 -14.50 -7.87 -24.04
C ILE A 1089 -14.29 -9.40 -23.96
N PHE A 1090 -15.25 -10.18 -24.47
CA PHE A 1090 -15.10 -11.63 -24.59
C PHE A 1090 -13.93 -12.03 -25.49
N LEU A 1091 -13.70 -11.33 -26.60
CA LEU A 1091 -12.56 -11.59 -27.49
C LEU A 1091 -11.23 -11.33 -26.78
N VAL A 1092 -11.11 -10.24 -26.00
CA VAL A 1092 -9.91 -9.97 -25.18
C VAL A 1092 -9.71 -11.06 -24.12
N PHE A 1093 -10.78 -11.47 -23.42
CA PHE A 1093 -10.75 -12.58 -22.47
C PHE A 1093 -10.29 -13.89 -23.14
N LEU A 1094 -10.87 -14.24 -24.29
CA LEU A 1094 -10.55 -15.44 -25.05
C LEU A 1094 -9.10 -15.45 -25.55
N LEU A 1095 -8.61 -14.34 -26.10
CA LEU A 1095 -7.22 -14.20 -26.56
C LEU A 1095 -6.24 -14.33 -25.38
N HIS A 1096 -6.59 -13.76 -24.22
CA HIS A 1096 -5.79 -13.93 -23.01
C HIS A 1096 -5.76 -15.41 -22.58
N VAL A 1097 -6.93 -16.04 -22.37
CA VAL A 1097 -7.04 -17.48 -22.01
C VAL A 1097 -6.28 -18.37 -22.98
N ALA A 1098 -6.42 -18.15 -24.29
CA ALA A 1098 -5.71 -18.89 -25.33
C ALA A 1098 -4.19 -18.74 -25.25
N LEU A 1099 -3.68 -17.52 -25.07
CA LEU A 1099 -2.24 -17.25 -24.98
C LEU A 1099 -1.60 -17.96 -23.78
N GLY A 1100 -2.13 -17.77 -22.56
CA GLY A 1100 -1.54 -18.41 -21.38
C GLY A 1100 -1.75 -19.92 -21.35
N THR A 1101 -2.83 -20.43 -21.93
CA THR A 1101 -2.99 -21.88 -22.10
C THR A 1101 -1.97 -22.45 -23.08
N ALA A 1102 -1.73 -21.78 -24.21
CA ALA A 1102 -0.71 -22.19 -25.18
C ALA A 1102 0.71 -22.16 -24.58
N LEU A 1103 1.02 -21.16 -23.75
CA LEU A 1103 2.31 -21.06 -23.06
C LEU A 1103 2.49 -22.17 -22.00
N CYS A 1104 1.48 -22.42 -21.15
CA CYS A 1104 1.55 -23.46 -20.12
C CYS A 1104 1.58 -24.87 -20.74
N GLN A 1105 0.78 -25.11 -21.79
CA GLN A 1105 0.79 -26.38 -22.52
C GLN A 1105 2.07 -26.57 -23.32
N GLY A 1106 2.59 -25.54 -23.98
CA GLY A 1106 3.88 -25.59 -24.68
C GLY A 1106 5.01 -26.01 -23.73
N ALA A 1107 5.12 -25.35 -22.58
CA ALA A 1107 6.09 -25.72 -21.54
C ALA A 1107 5.90 -27.14 -20.98
N PHE A 1108 4.66 -27.63 -20.89
CA PHE A 1108 4.37 -29.02 -20.51
C PHE A 1108 4.80 -30.02 -21.59
N PHE A 1109 4.47 -29.78 -22.87
CA PHE A 1109 4.80 -30.69 -23.97
C PHE A 1109 6.30 -30.77 -24.24
N THR A 1110 7.02 -29.64 -24.21
CA THR A 1110 8.49 -29.59 -24.37
C THR A 1110 9.27 -29.92 -23.10
N ASN A 1111 8.59 -30.26 -22.00
CA ASN A 1111 9.20 -30.59 -20.70
C ASN A 1111 10.10 -29.48 -20.12
N GLN A 1112 9.84 -28.21 -20.46
CA GLN A 1112 10.69 -27.07 -20.10
C GLN A 1112 10.31 -26.47 -18.74
N TRP A 1113 10.87 -27.05 -17.68
CA TRP A 1113 10.80 -26.56 -16.29
C TRP A 1113 11.18 -25.08 -16.11
N LEU A 1114 12.00 -24.52 -16.99
CA LEU A 1114 12.49 -23.14 -16.91
C LEU A 1114 11.44 -22.09 -17.34
N LEU A 1115 10.47 -22.46 -18.17
CA LEU A 1115 9.39 -21.55 -18.59
C LEU A 1115 8.43 -21.25 -17.45
N LEU A 1116 8.15 -22.22 -16.59
CA LEU A 1116 7.03 -22.17 -15.63
C LEU A 1116 7.14 -21.05 -14.59
N PRO A 1117 8.31 -20.78 -13.98
CA PRO A 1117 8.45 -19.67 -13.03
C PRO A 1117 8.29 -18.32 -13.73
N GLY A 1118 8.87 -18.15 -14.92
CA GLY A 1118 8.76 -16.91 -15.71
C GLY A 1118 7.32 -16.63 -16.15
N ILE A 1119 6.63 -17.63 -16.67
CA ILE A 1119 5.20 -17.56 -17.03
C ILE A 1119 4.34 -17.22 -15.80
N SER A 1120 4.58 -17.90 -14.67
CA SER A 1120 3.80 -17.68 -13.44
C SER A 1120 4.03 -16.29 -12.86
N ILE A 1121 5.26 -15.79 -12.87
CA ILE A 1121 5.61 -14.42 -12.43
C ILE A 1121 4.98 -13.38 -13.37
N LEU A 1122 5.07 -13.58 -14.69
CA LEU A 1122 4.47 -12.69 -15.68
C LEU A 1122 2.96 -12.55 -15.45
N PHE A 1123 2.25 -13.67 -15.24
CA PHE A 1123 0.82 -13.64 -14.98
C PHE A 1123 0.45 -13.13 -13.59
N ALA A 1124 1.26 -13.38 -12.55
CA ALA A 1124 1.06 -12.76 -11.24
C ALA A 1124 1.20 -11.22 -11.33
N VAL A 1125 2.25 -10.72 -11.99
CA VAL A 1125 2.44 -9.28 -12.23
C VAL A 1125 1.27 -8.70 -13.02
N ALA A 1126 0.80 -9.38 -14.08
CA ALA A 1126 -0.37 -8.96 -14.85
C ALA A 1126 -1.67 -8.95 -14.02
N HIS A 1127 -1.90 -9.95 -13.16
CA HIS A 1127 -3.04 -9.99 -12.23
C HIS A 1127 -3.04 -8.77 -11.30
N PHE A 1128 -1.91 -8.51 -10.65
CA PHE A 1128 -1.76 -7.36 -9.74
C PHE A 1128 -1.83 -6.01 -10.47
N ALA A 1129 -1.39 -5.93 -11.74
CA ALA A 1129 -1.57 -4.75 -12.58
C ALA A 1129 -3.04 -4.42 -12.82
N VAL A 1130 -3.84 -5.45 -13.17
CA VAL A 1130 -5.29 -5.31 -13.37
C VAL A 1130 -5.99 -4.92 -12.05
N ILE A 1131 -5.60 -5.54 -10.93
CA ILE A 1131 -6.03 -5.16 -9.57
C ILE A 1131 -5.75 -3.67 -9.30
N TRP A 1132 -4.54 -3.18 -9.59
CA TRP A 1132 -4.15 -1.80 -9.37
C TRP A 1132 -4.92 -0.82 -10.27
N LEU A 1133 -5.04 -1.13 -11.56
CA LEU A 1133 -5.81 -0.33 -12.52
C LEU A 1133 -7.28 -0.20 -12.09
N GLN A 1134 -7.89 -1.28 -11.62
CA GLN A 1134 -9.27 -1.25 -11.14
C GLN A 1134 -9.43 -0.43 -9.86
N ARG A 1135 -8.53 -0.59 -8.88
CA ARG A 1135 -8.50 0.27 -7.67
C ARG A 1135 -8.33 1.74 -8.03
N LYS A 1136 -7.43 2.09 -8.96
CA LYS A 1136 -7.24 3.48 -9.42
C LYS A 1136 -8.49 4.01 -10.14
N SER A 1137 -9.14 3.22 -10.99
CA SER A 1137 -10.39 3.61 -11.66
C SER A 1137 -11.53 3.83 -10.66
N ASN A 1138 -11.70 2.91 -9.71
CA ASN A 1138 -12.69 3.02 -8.63
C ASN A 1138 -12.43 4.23 -7.73
N SER A 1139 -11.18 4.47 -7.34
CA SER A 1139 -10.81 5.65 -6.53
C SER A 1139 -11.06 6.94 -7.29
N ARG A 1140 -10.73 7.02 -8.58
CA ARG A 1140 -11.06 8.19 -9.42
C ARG A 1140 -12.57 8.45 -9.44
N ARG A 1141 -13.42 7.43 -9.57
CA ARG A 1141 -14.89 7.59 -9.53
C ARG A 1141 -15.43 7.99 -8.15
N LEU A 1142 -14.71 7.73 -7.05
CA LEU A 1142 -15.08 8.24 -5.72
C LEU A 1142 -14.77 9.75 -5.58
N THR A 1143 -13.66 10.20 -6.18
CA THR A 1143 -13.11 11.56 -5.99
C THR A 1143 -13.49 12.56 -7.08
N SER A 1144 -13.75 12.12 -8.32
CA SER A 1144 -13.99 13.00 -9.49
C SER A 1144 -15.38 13.64 -9.52
N THR A 1145 -16.07 13.70 -8.38
CA THR A 1145 -17.39 14.33 -8.23
C THR A 1145 -17.47 15.23 -6.98
N ALA A 1146 -16.30 15.62 -6.45
CA ALA A 1146 -16.16 16.68 -5.45
C ALA A 1146 -15.88 18.06 -6.09
N SER A 1147 -16.15 18.20 -7.39
CA SER A 1147 -15.96 19.40 -8.23
C SER A 1147 -17.22 19.69 -9.03
#